data_AF-A0A954LSE6-F1
#
_entry.id   AF-A0A954LSE6-F1
#
_cell.length_a   1.000
_cell.length_b   1.000
_cell.length_c   1.000
_cell.angle_alpha   90.00
_cell.angle_beta   90.00
_cell.angle_gamma   90.00
#
_symmetry.space_group_name_H-M   'P 1'
#
loop_
_entity.id
_entity.type
_entity.pdbx_description
1 polymer ?
#
loop_
_entity_poly.entity_id
_entity_poly.type
_entity_poly.pdbx_seq_one_letter_code
_entity_poly.pdbx_strand_id
1 'polypeptide(L)'
;MHSCRLDASSEAGEVQDAYLRSKLSDAIRKRVCSHVGVGMLLGLVLLGGRVLAEDSANFNIHQRVIFDGSQVVGSPDPPHEYRIKRVFEDLEFNQPVYMIQEPGRDRLFFVDYAKKQILTTEHTPDASDLTVFLEPERKIYSLTFHPNYEQNGFLYVFTNDPLPEPEEEGESEEKGEPAKPGDRVNRLSRYHVDAETGECDVESELVILEYSSNGHDGGDIAFGPDGMLYMTSGDGTSDSDTNVTGQDISDLNSGMIRVDVDHPDEGRYYGIPEDNPFLDIPDARGELWAFGFRNPWRMAFDPTNGNLWVGDVGQDLWEMVYLCRRGGNYGWSVMEGHAPFRLNRKLGPAPLVPPVIAHSHSEARSVTGGVVYTGDRLPDLKGAYVYADHETGKIWGLWHDGEKVTKHQELDDISFKITSFGVDHAGEMYMLALSGEIFILEPETDPEYQPEDFPKTLSETGLFESVLEHRLASGIIPYSVNAPLWSDGATKERYIALPGEGKIGFSEKSFWKFPEHTVLIKTFSHDVVEGESVSRKRIETRLLLLEQGEWVGYSYEWNDEQSDATLVSREGVDRQFVVQVDGTQREQKWRFPSRAECMLCHARAAGFILGPHGPQMNRDHDYGGAVENQLTVYKQLGLFEEPLEQEPSELAKLVDPYDESQDLNARARSYLDSNCAICHVVAGGGNSQIDLAFNKEDAETFMFDAQPHHDRFGIEDPAIVASGDPDRSVLLHRVSTLDKGRMPPLASHVVDEAGVRMLREWIAGREPLPTKETESEAP
;
A
#
# COMPACT_ATOMS: atom_id res chain seq x y z
N MET A 1 -43.40 -3.31 -53.71
CA MET A 1 -44.12 -3.14 -55.00
C MET A 1 -43.17 -2.50 -55.99
N HIS A 2 -43.20 -2.92 -57.27
CA HIS A 2 -42.69 -2.28 -58.51
C HIS A 2 -41.35 -1.48 -58.49
N SER A 3 -40.30 -1.77 -59.29
CA SER A 3 -40.19 -1.96 -60.76
C SER A 3 -40.68 -0.73 -61.56
N CYS A 4 -40.06 -0.18 -62.60
CA CYS A 4 -39.04 -0.61 -63.58
C CYS A 4 -38.13 0.61 -63.92
N ARG A 5 -36.89 0.51 -64.44
CA ARG A 5 -36.26 -0.29 -65.51
C ARG A 5 -36.42 0.29 -66.94
N LEU A 6 -35.33 0.18 -67.72
CA LEU A 6 -35.14 0.30 -69.19
C LEU A 6 -34.70 1.70 -69.75
N ASP A 7 -33.88 1.87 -70.80
CA ASP A 7 -32.88 1.06 -71.58
C ASP A 7 -32.19 2.01 -72.62
N ALA A 8 -31.09 1.75 -73.38
CA ALA A 8 -29.95 0.81 -73.38
C ALA A 8 -29.00 1.10 -74.60
N SER A 9 -27.93 0.31 -74.75
CA SER A 9 -27.09 0.03 -75.96
C SER A 9 -25.99 1.04 -76.36
N SER A 10 -24.83 0.65 -76.91
CA SER A 10 -24.31 -0.66 -77.40
C SER A 10 -22.77 -0.76 -77.14
N GLU A 11 -22.22 -1.87 -76.62
CA GLU A 11 -21.55 -3.02 -77.30
C GLU A 11 -20.28 -2.68 -78.13
N ALA A 12 -19.22 -3.50 -78.24
CA ALA A 12 -18.72 -4.69 -77.51
C ALA A 12 -17.28 -5.03 -78.00
N GLY A 13 -16.54 -5.95 -77.35
CA GLY A 13 -15.27 -6.51 -77.87
C GLY A 13 -14.26 -6.92 -76.79
N GLU A 14 -13.68 -8.13 -76.87
CA GLU A 14 -13.09 -8.85 -75.72
C GLU A 14 -11.85 -9.70 -76.13
N VAL A 15 -11.03 -10.11 -75.12
CA VAL A 15 -10.12 -11.30 -75.09
C VAL A 15 -8.62 -11.21 -75.57
N GLN A 16 -7.75 -11.88 -74.77
CA GLN A 16 -6.35 -12.36 -75.00
C GLN A 16 -5.17 -11.34 -75.05
N ASP A 17 -3.94 -11.64 -74.59
CA ASP A 17 -3.42 -12.62 -73.60
C ASP A 17 -1.96 -12.24 -73.21
N ALA A 18 -1.37 -12.95 -72.26
CA ALA A 18 -0.02 -12.87 -71.73
C ALA A 18 1.12 -12.52 -72.72
N TYR A 19 1.79 -11.39 -72.45
CA TYR A 19 3.25 -11.26 -72.59
C TYR A 19 3.75 -10.11 -71.69
N LEU A 20 5.04 -10.12 -71.31
CA LEU A 20 5.73 -9.10 -70.48
C LEU A 20 5.46 -9.08 -68.96
N ARG A 21 5.49 -10.26 -68.32
CA ARG A 21 6.09 -10.42 -66.98
C ARG A 21 7.45 -11.14 -67.10
N SER A 22 8.52 -10.39 -67.32
CA SER A 22 9.93 -10.75 -66.99
C SER A 22 10.88 -9.64 -67.45
N LYS A 23 12.10 -9.62 -66.87
CA LYS A 23 13.19 -8.63 -67.06
C LYS A 23 13.07 -7.32 -66.27
N LEU A 24 13.41 -7.39 -64.99
CA LEU A 24 14.26 -6.39 -64.31
C LEU A 24 14.93 -7.00 -63.07
N SER A 25 15.67 -8.08 -63.31
CA SER A 25 16.83 -8.50 -62.51
C SER A 25 18.08 -8.44 -63.40
N ASP A 26 19.27 -8.50 -62.80
CA ASP A 26 20.59 -8.40 -63.46
C ASP A 26 21.06 -6.99 -63.89
N ALA A 27 21.11 -6.08 -62.93
CA ALA A 27 22.17 -5.07 -62.85
C ALA A 27 22.56 -4.87 -61.37
N ILE A 28 23.87 -4.89 -61.07
CA ILE A 28 24.53 -4.89 -59.73
C ILE A 28 24.90 -6.30 -59.21
N ARG A 29 25.76 -6.99 -59.97
CA ARG A 29 26.73 -7.99 -59.45
C ARG A 29 27.94 -8.02 -60.39
N LYS A 30 29.16 -8.08 -59.83
CA LYS A 30 30.51 -8.18 -60.48
C LYS A 30 31.23 -6.88 -60.90
N ARG A 31 31.97 -6.31 -59.95
CA ARG A 31 33.32 -5.66 -59.96
C ARG A 31 33.50 -5.21 -58.50
N VAL A 32 34.54 -5.58 -57.73
CA VAL A 32 35.97 -5.77 -57.99
C VAL A 32 36.55 -6.85 -57.05
N CYS A 33 37.57 -7.61 -57.48
CA CYS A 33 38.47 -8.39 -56.59
C CYS A 33 39.91 -8.36 -57.15
N SER A 34 40.89 -8.61 -56.26
CA SER A 34 42.36 -8.61 -56.46
C SER A 34 43.02 -7.23 -56.67
N HIS A 35 44.13 -6.86 -56.01
CA HIS A 35 44.98 -7.56 -55.02
C HIS A 35 45.84 -6.55 -54.20
N VAL A 36 46.43 -7.02 -53.08
CA VAL A 36 47.43 -6.36 -52.19
C VAL A 36 46.89 -5.21 -51.30
N GLY A 37 47.14 -5.15 -49.98
CA GLY A 37 47.97 -6.05 -49.15
C GLY A 37 47.77 -5.88 -47.63
N VAL A 38 48.61 -6.58 -46.86
CA VAL A 38 48.53 -6.77 -45.40
C VAL A 38 48.81 -5.47 -44.61
N GLY A 39 47.93 -5.14 -43.65
CA GLY A 39 48.17 -4.09 -42.64
C GLY A 39 46.93 -3.78 -41.80
N MET A 40 47.12 -3.58 -40.49
CA MET A 40 46.10 -3.18 -39.48
C MET A 40 44.90 -4.12 -39.29
N LEU A 41 45.13 -5.15 -38.47
CA LEU A 41 44.08 -5.95 -37.81
C LEU A 41 44.16 -5.67 -36.29
N LEU A 42 43.82 -4.43 -35.92
CA LEU A 42 43.80 -3.89 -34.55
C LEU A 42 43.10 -2.51 -34.60
N GLY A 43 41.82 -2.44 -34.23
CA GLY A 43 41.06 -1.18 -34.28
C GLY A 43 39.52 -1.27 -34.35
N LEU A 44 38.91 -2.41 -34.03
CA LEU A 44 37.45 -2.63 -34.21
C LEU A 44 36.78 -3.35 -33.03
N VAL A 45 37.31 -3.17 -31.81
CA VAL A 45 36.78 -3.77 -30.56
C VAL A 45 36.37 -2.69 -29.53
N LEU A 46 36.39 -1.40 -29.90
CA LEU A 46 36.16 -0.26 -28.99
C LEU A 46 35.00 0.67 -29.40
N LEU A 47 33.97 0.13 -30.07
CA LEU A 47 32.81 0.89 -30.55
C LEU A 47 31.43 0.36 -30.10
N GLY A 48 31.40 -0.68 -29.25
CA GLY A 48 30.14 -1.23 -28.70
C GLY A 48 29.61 -0.53 -27.44
N GLY A 49 30.31 0.48 -26.90
CA GLY A 49 30.03 1.06 -25.58
C GLY A 49 29.81 2.58 -25.57
N ARG A 50 29.21 3.17 -26.62
CA ARG A 50 29.11 4.64 -26.79
C ARG A 50 27.73 5.18 -27.20
N VAL A 51 26.65 4.49 -26.83
CA VAL A 51 25.26 4.97 -27.03
C VAL A 51 24.53 5.23 -25.69
N LEU A 52 25.24 5.14 -24.55
CA LEU A 52 24.71 5.37 -23.20
C LEU A 52 25.21 6.69 -22.55
N ALA A 53 25.85 7.58 -23.33
CA ALA A 53 26.66 8.68 -22.79
C ALA A 53 26.33 10.08 -23.36
N GLU A 54 25.24 10.24 -24.11
CA GLU A 54 24.86 11.56 -24.66
C GLU A 54 23.95 12.36 -23.70
N ASP A 55 23.24 11.70 -22.79
CA ASP A 55 22.19 12.32 -21.96
C ASP A 55 22.70 13.14 -20.77
N SER A 56 23.91 12.87 -20.27
CA SER A 56 24.55 13.62 -19.18
C SER A 56 25.56 14.68 -19.66
N ALA A 57 25.72 14.85 -20.99
CA ALA A 57 26.76 15.64 -21.65
C ALA A 57 26.86 17.13 -21.27
N ASN A 58 25.84 17.69 -20.60
CA ASN A 58 25.75 19.11 -20.23
C ASN A 58 25.64 19.38 -18.72
N PHE A 59 25.72 18.36 -17.85
CA PHE A 59 25.57 18.58 -16.41
C PHE A 59 26.83 19.19 -15.78
N ASN A 60 26.66 20.29 -15.03
CA ASN A 60 27.78 21.02 -14.42
C ASN A 60 28.02 20.57 -12.96
N ILE A 61 28.99 19.69 -12.75
CA ILE A 61 29.36 19.21 -11.41
C ILE A 61 30.02 20.27 -10.50
N HIS A 62 30.42 21.44 -11.03
CA HIS A 62 31.14 22.47 -10.28
C HIS A 62 30.25 23.63 -9.80
N GLN A 63 29.04 23.78 -10.34
CA GLN A 63 28.11 24.84 -9.97
C GLN A 63 26.67 24.37 -10.16
N ARG A 64 25.88 24.45 -9.09
CA ARG A 64 24.44 24.14 -9.13
C ARG A 64 23.75 25.10 -10.10
N VAL A 65 23.11 24.54 -11.12
CA VAL A 65 22.12 25.24 -11.94
C VAL A 65 20.77 25.05 -11.26
N ILE A 66 20.01 26.13 -11.11
CA ILE A 66 18.67 26.08 -10.53
C ILE A 66 17.69 25.60 -11.61
N PHE A 67 16.82 24.66 -11.25
CA PHE A 67 15.70 24.22 -12.07
C PHE A 67 14.47 25.08 -11.74
N ASP A 68 13.88 25.70 -12.77
CA ASP A 68 12.80 26.70 -12.64
C ASP A 68 11.42 26.10 -12.29
N GLY A 69 11.35 24.79 -12.03
CA GLY A 69 10.12 24.06 -11.67
C GLY A 69 9.51 23.30 -12.85
N SER A 70 8.71 22.27 -12.54
CA SER A 70 8.00 21.48 -13.56
C SER A 70 6.59 22.02 -13.79
N GLN A 71 5.96 21.63 -14.89
CA GLN A 71 4.51 21.84 -15.12
C GLN A 71 3.67 20.66 -14.60
N VAL A 72 4.30 19.65 -13.98
CA VAL A 72 3.61 18.52 -13.37
C VAL A 72 3.17 18.94 -11.97
N VAL A 73 1.99 19.56 -11.90
CA VAL A 73 1.38 20.16 -10.70
C VAL A 73 -0.12 19.84 -10.73
N GLY A 74 -0.70 19.45 -9.60
CA GLY A 74 -2.09 18.99 -9.51
C GLY A 74 -2.29 17.56 -10.04
N SER A 75 -3.52 17.29 -10.51
CA SER A 75 -3.94 15.97 -10.99
C SER A 75 -4.48 16.02 -12.44
N PRO A 76 -4.24 14.97 -13.25
CA PRO A 76 -4.80 14.82 -14.61
C PRO A 76 -6.24 14.29 -14.65
N ASP A 77 -6.70 13.72 -13.54
CA ASP A 77 -7.99 13.03 -13.48
C ASP A 77 -9.09 14.05 -13.15
N PRO A 78 -10.32 13.91 -13.70
CA PRO A 78 -11.42 14.79 -13.33
C PRO A 78 -11.67 14.74 -11.82
N PRO A 79 -12.17 15.84 -11.21
CA PRO A 79 -12.42 15.84 -9.79
C PRO A 79 -13.58 14.86 -9.52
N HIS A 80 -13.62 14.30 -8.33
CA HIS A 80 -14.69 13.38 -7.97
C HIS A 80 -16.06 14.09 -7.92
N GLU A 81 -17.16 13.33 -7.98
CA GLU A 81 -18.53 13.91 -7.92
C GLU A 81 -18.80 14.65 -6.59
N TYR A 82 -18.00 14.34 -5.57
CA TYR A 82 -17.96 15.00 -4.28
C TYR A 82 -16.54 15.52 -4.05
N ARG A 83 -16.45 16.53 -3.20
CA ARG A 83 -15.19 16.98 -2.60
C ARG A 83 -15.32 17.02 -1.09
N ILE A 84 -14.18 17.00 -0.44
CA ILE A 84 -14.10 17.17 1.00
C ILE A 84 -14.08 18.66 1.39
N LYS A 85 -14.87 19.02 2.41
CA LYS A 85 -14.83 20.32 3.08
C LYS A 85 -14.52 20.16 4.57
N ARG A 86 -13.56 20.94 5.09
CA ARG A 86 -13.28 21.03 6.53
C ARG A 86 -14.45 21.70 7.26
N VAL A 87 -14.72 21.23 8.47
CA VAL A 87 -15.64 21.83 9.43
C VAL A 87 -14.97 21.94 10.78
N PHE A 88 -15.58 22.69 11.71
CA PHE A 88 -15.00 22.95 13.04
C PHE A 88 -13.58 23.51 12.94
N GLU A 89 -13.38 24.51 12.06
CA GLU A 89 -12.05 25.02 11.71
C GLU A 89 -11.28 25.57 12.92
N ASP A 90 -11.99 26.19 13.87
CA ASP A 90 -11.46 26.74 15.13
C ASP A 90 -11.21 25.68 16.23
N LEU A 91 -11.55 24.40 16.00
CA LEU A 91 -11.37 23.33 16.99
C LEU A 91 -10.09 22.50 16.73
N GLU A 92 -9.33 22.21 17.80
CA GLU A 92 -8.09 21.44 17.75
C GLU A 92 -8.26 20.03 18.37
N PHE A 93 -8.36 18.99 17.54
CA PHE A 93 -8.38 17.59 17.99
C PHE A 93 -7.00 16.93 17.83
N ASN A 94 -6.70 15.94 18.68
CA ASN A 94 -5.39 15.27 18.69
C ASN A 94 -5.61 13.78 18.37
N GLN A 95 -5.54 13.44 17.08
CA GLN A 95 -5.94 12.11 16.57
C GLN A 95 -7.40 11.76 16.99
N PRO A 96 -8.42 12.50 16.50
CA PRO A 96 -9.80 12.12 16.71
C PRO A 96 -10.05 10.74 16.10
N VAL A 97 -10.62 9.80 16.86
CA VAL A 97 -10.89 8.42 16.38
C VAL A 97 -12.34 8.02 16.40
N TYR A 98 -13.24 8.79 17.04
CA TYR A 98 -14.66 8.46 17.09
C TYR A 98 -15.50 9.73 17.30
N MET A 99 -16.72 9.75 16.76
CA MET A 99 -17.66 10.86 16.88
C MET A 99 -19.10 10.34 16.96
N ILE A 100 -19.90 10.88 17.88
CA ILE A 100 -21.32 10.57 18.05
C ILE A 100 -22.09 11.79 18.59
N GLN A 101 -23.35 11.97 18.20
CA GLN A 101 -24.23 12.98 18.79
C GLN A 101 -25.00 12.44 20.00
N GLU A 102 -25.16 13.27 21.03
CA GLU A 102 -25.88 12.92 22.24
C GLU A 102 -27.41 12.82 22.01
N PRO A 103 -28.09 11.72 22.42
CA PRO A 103 -29.54 11.63 22.35
C PRO A 103 -30.23 12.74 23.15
N GLY A 104 -31.21 13.41 22.53
CA GLY A 104 -32.00 14.47 23.15
C GLY A 104 -31.31 15.84 23.29
N ARG A 105 -30.06 16.00 22.84
CA ARG A 105 -29.32 17.28 22.92
C ARG A 105 -28.53 17.59 21.64
N ASP A 106 -28.41 18.87 21.31
CA ASP A 106 -27.59 19.35 20.18
C ASP A 106 -26.11 19.47 20.57
N ARG A 107 -25.54 18.35 21.06
CA ARG A 107 -24.17 18.26 21.58
C ARG A 107 -23.43 17.07 20.96
N LEU A 108 -22.24 17.34 20.41
CA LEU A 108 -21.36 16.34 19.81
C LEU A 108 -20.33 15.84 20.81
N PHE A 109 -19.94 14.58 20.67
CA PHE A 109 -18.92 13.91 21.46
C PHE A 109 -17.84 13.35 20.54
N PHE A 110 -16.59 13.48 20.95
CA PHE A 110 -15.41 13.04 20.21
C PHE A 110 -14.45 12.28 21.11
N VAL A 111 -13.76 11.28 20.56
CA VAL A 111 -12.63 10.62 21.25
C VAL A 111 -11.32 11.19 20.73
N ASP A 112 -10.58 11.88 21.58
CA ASP A 112 -9.21 12.32 21.33
C ASP A 112 -8.26 11.20 21.81
N TYR A 113 -7.76 10.43 20.84
CA TYR A 113 -6.98 9.23 21.10
C TYR A 113 -5.61 9.56 21.68
N ALA A 114 -4.98 10.66 21.23
CA ALA A 114 -3.64 11.02 21.67
C ALA A 114 -3.63 11.38 23.16
N LYS A 115 -4.58 12.19 23.62
CA LYS A 115 -4.70 12.68 25.01
C LYS A 115 -5.51 11.77 25.93
N LYS A 116 -6.06 10.65 25.46
CA LYS A 116 -6.86 9.68 26.27
C LYS A 116 -8.11 10.34 26.90
N GLN A 117 -8.81 11.18 26.15
CA GLN A 117 -9.93 11.98 26.65
C GLN A 117 -11.16 11.92 25.72
N ILE A 118 -12.35 12.02 26.30
CA ILE A 118 -13.60 12.31 25.58
C ILE A 118 -13.81 13.83 25.62
N LEU A 119 -13.99 14.43 24.45
CA LEU A 119 -14.28 15.85 24.27
C LEU A 119 -15.73 16.06 23.85
N THR A 120 -16.27 17.23 24.15
CA THR A 120 -17.62 17.63 23.72
C THR A 120 -17.71 19.11 23.34
N THR A 121 -18.63 19.42 22.42
CA THR A 121 -18.94 20.79 21.96
C THR A 121 -20.38 20.85 21.42
N GLU A 122 -20.91 22.06 21.22
CA GLU A 122 -22.25 22.27 20.64
C GLU A 122 -22.29 21.84 19.17
N HIS A 123 -23.41 21.29 18.70
CA HIS A 123 -23.62 20.93 17.29
C HIS A 123 -23.93 22.16 16.43
N THR A 124 -22.94 23.04 16.26
CA THR A 124 -23.03 24.22 15.39
C THR A 124 -21.76 24.37 14.53
N PRO A 125 -21.85 24.83 13.27
CA PRO A 125 -20.68 25.13 12.45
C PRO A 125 -19.73 26.18 13.07
N ASP A 126 -20.28 27.06 13.92
CA ASP A 126 -19.56 28.15 14.59
C ASP A 126 -19.00 27.73 15.97
N ALA A 127 -18.90 26.42 16.27
CA ALA A 127 -18.36 25.92 17.53
C ALA A 127 -16.87 26.29 17.68
N SER A 128 -16.55 27.09 18.70
CA SER A 128 -15.20 27.62 18.98
C SER A 128 -14.47 26.98 20.16
N ASP A 129 -15.16 26.16 20.96
CA ASP A 129 -14.64 25.64 22.23
C ASP A 129 -14.87 24.12 22.37
N LEU A 130 -13.84 23.40 22.79
CA LEU A 130 -13.90 21.99 23.19
C LEU A 130 -13.83 21.87 24.71
N THR A 131 -14.77 21.16 25.30
CA THR A 131 -14.78 20.84 26.73
C THR A 131 -14.37 19.40 26.95
N VAL A 132 -13.50 19.15 27.94
CA VAL A 132 -13.18 17.79 28.39
C VAL A 132 -14.38 17.24 29.15
N PHE A 133 -14.91 16.11 28.69
CA PHE A 133 -16.08 15.45 29.28
C PHE A 133 -15.69 14.29 30.23
N LEU A 134 -14.69 13.48 29.84
CA LEU A 134 -14.22 12.34 30.63
C LEU A 134 -12.77 12.00 30.29
N GLU A 135 -11.94 11.79 31.31
CA GLU A 135 -10.56 11.32 31.21
C GLU A 135 -10.41 10.04 32.05
N PRO A 136 -10.62 8.84 31.46
CA PRO A 136 -10.56 7.58 32.20
C PRO A 136 -9.12 7.05 32.37
N GLU A 137 -8.10 7.87 32.09
CA GLU A 137 -6.65 7.56 32.04
C GLU A 137 -6.24 6.38 31.12
N ARG A 138 -7.18 5.75 30.40
CA ARG A 138 -6.98 4.59 29.48
C ARG A 138 -7.05 5.01 28.01
N LYS A 139 -6.54 4.21 27.06
CA LYS A 139 -6.81 4.46 25.63
C LYS A 139 -8.29 4.19 25.34
N ILE A 140 -8.95 5.11 24.66
CA ILE A 140 -10.39 5.05 24.34
C ILE A 140 -10.52 4.82 22.84
N TYR A 141 -11.41 3.92 22.42
CA TYR A 141 -11.67 3.64 20.99
C TYR A 141 -13.07 4.04 20.53
N SER A 142 -14.08 3.97 21.41
CA SER A 142 -15.46 4.32 21.08
C SER A 142 -16.29 4.58 22.34
N LEU A 143 -17.48 5.14 22.14
CA LEU A 143 -18.53 5.26 23.14
C LEU A 143 -19.91 5.03 22.51
N THR A 144 -20.89 4.63 23.31
CA THR A 144 -22.31 4.67 22.90
C THR A 144 -23.21 5.05 24.06
N PHE A 145 -24.24 5.82 23.78
CA PHE A 145 -25.31 6.09 24.73
C PHE A 145 -26.28 4.90 24.79
N HIS A 146 -26.93 4.70 25.93
CA HIS A 146 -28.00 3.72 26.07
C HIS A 146 -29.23 4.11 25.21
N PRO A 147 -30.03 3.17 24.68
CA PRO A 147 -31.26 3.51 23.97
C PRO A 147 -32.27 4.29 24.82
N ASN A 148 -32.21 4.15 26.15
CA ASN A 148 -32.99 4.90 27.14
C ASN A 148 -32.17 6.00 27.86
N TYR A 149 -31.11 6.54 27.22
CA TYR A 149 -30.17 7.49 27.83
C TYR A 149 -30.84 8.71 28.46
N GLU A 150 -31.83 9.30 27.78
CA GLU A 150 -32.61 10.44 28.31
C GLU A 150 -33.37 10.13 29.62
N GLN A 151 -33.51 8.86 29.99
CA GLN A 151 -34.17 8.43 31.25
C GLN A 151 -33.20 7.84 32.28
N ASN A 152 -32.09 7.23 31.87
CA ASN A 152 -31.17 6.52 32.77
C ASN A 152 -29.75 7.09 32.84
N GLY A 153 -29.39 8.07 31.99
CA GLY A 153 -28.07 8.70 31.96
C GLY A 153 -26.92 7.75 31.60
N PHE A 154 -27.17 6.53 31.12
CA PHE A 154 -26.11 5.55 30.93
C PHE A 154 -25.32 5.77 29.63
N LEU A 155 -24.02 6.00 29.80
CA LEU A 155 -23.00 6.07 28.76
C LEU A 155 -22.10 4.83 28.85
N TYR A 156 -21.80 4.20 27.73
CA TYR A 156 -20.85 3.10 27.64
C TYR A 156 -19.59 3.57 26.92
N VAL A 157 -18.42 3.17 27.41
CA VAL A 157 -17.11 3.55 26.87
C VAL A 157 -16.26 2.31 26.73
N PHE A 158 -15.63 2.13 25.57
CA PHE A 158 -14.68 1.04 25.34
C PHE A 158 -13.24 1.55 25.40
N THR A 159 -12.41 0.84 26.17
CA THR A 159 -11.02 1.21 26.42
C THR A 159 -10.07 0.01 26.34
N ASN A 160 -8.81 0.28 25.99
CA ASN A 160 -7.69 -0.63 26.19
C ASN A 160 -6.62 0.09 27.03
N ASP A 161 -5.90 -0.65 27.87
CA ASP A 161 -4.72 -0.14 28.56
C ASP A 161 -3.89 -1.33 29.08
N PRO A 162 -2.63 -1.11 29.48
CA PRO A 162 -1.86 -2.11 30.21
C PRO A 162 -2.61 -2.58 31.45
N LEU A 163 -2.46 -3.86 31.77
CA LEU A 163 -2.78 -4.34 33.12
C LEU A 163 -1.74 -3.78 34.10
N PRO A 164 -2.10 -3.50 35.37
CA PRO A 164 -1.13 -3.14 36.38
C PRO A 164 -0.10 -4.25 36.52
N GLU A 165 1.19 -3.94 36.39
CA GLU A 165 2.24 -4.92 36.65
C GLU A 165 2.11 -5.43 38.10
N PRO A 166 2.25 -6.75 38.34
CA PRO A 166 2.46 -7.24 39.70
C PRO A 166 3.78 -6.66 40.23
N GLU A 167 3.76 -6.07 41.43
CA GLU A 167 4.94 -5.50 42.08
C GLU A 167 6.03 -6.57 42.32
N GLU A 168 6.98 -6.74 41.40
CA GLU A 168 8.24 -7.46 41.62
C GLU A 168 9.46 -6.56 41.39
N GLU A 169 10.34 -6.48 42.39
CA GLU A 169 11.55 -5.64 42.38
C GLU A 169 12.62 -6.22 41.43
N GLY A 170 12.87 -5.60 40.27
CA GLY A 170 14.01 -5.98 39.42
C GLY A 170 14.16 -5.20 38.12
N GLU A 171 15.09 -4.25 38.07
CA GLU A 171 15.45 -3.54 36.84
C GLU A 171 16.10 -4.47 35.79
N SER A 172 15.55 -4.51 34.57
CA SER A 172 16.32 -4.95 33.39
C SER A 172 15.92 -4.17 32.13
N GLU A 173 16.79 -3.26 31.69
CA GLU A 173 16.70 -2.60 30.38
C GLU A 173 17.24 -3.53 29.28
N GLU A 174 16.48 -4.55 28.88
CA GLU A 174 16.74 -5.28 27.62
C GLU A 174 15.53 -5.20 26.66
N LYS A 175 15.81 -5.34 25.37
CA LYS A 175 14.91 -4.93 24.29
C LYS A 175 13.69 -5.87 24.16
N GLY A 176 12.54 -5.40 24.63
CA GLY A 176 11.21 -5.70 24.07
C GLY A 176 10.93 -7.17 23.77
N GLU A 177 10.69 -7.98 24.81
CA GLU A 177 9.86 -9.18 24.64
C GLU A 177 8.46 -8.75 24.11
N PRO A 178 7.83 -9.54 23.22
CA PRO A 178 6.42 -9.30 22.89
C PRO A 178 5.58 -9.47 24.15
N ALA A 179 4.74 -8.47 24.44
CA ALA A 179 3.91 -8.46 25.63
C ALA A 179 3.04 -9.73 25.74
N LYS A 180 3.04 -10.34 26.91
CA LYS A 180 2.45 -11.65 27.21
C LYS A 180 0.92 -11.55 27.23
N PRO A 181 0.19 -12.66 27.02
CA PRO A 181 -1.24 -12.70 27.28
C PRO A 181 -1.51 -12.31 28.75
N GLY A 182 -2.19 -11.19 28.96
CA GLY A 182 -2.32 -10.56 30.28
C GLY A 182 -1.56 -9.24 30.47
N ASP A 183 -0.87 -8.70 29.47
CA ASP A 183 -0.18 -7.40 29.61
C ASP A 183 -1.10 -6.20 29.27
N ARG A 184 -2.18 -6.43 28.53
CA ARG A 184 -3.22 -5.43 28.18
C ARG A 184 -4.61 -6.04 28.22
N VAL A 185 -5.62 -5.21 28.51
CA VAL A 185 -7.03 -5.60 28.55
C VAL A 185 -7.95 -4.60 27.84
N ASN A 186 -8.81 -5.16 27.01
CA ASN A 186 -10.02 -4.53 26.52
C ASN A 186 -11.05 -4.50 27.64
N ARG A 187 -11.66 -3.33 27.86
CA ARG A 187 -12.64 -3.06 28.90
C ARG A 187 -13.81 -2.27 28.33
N LEU A 188 -15.01 -2.82 28.52
CA LEU A 188 -16.27 -2.11 28.39
C LEU A 188 -16.71 -1.61 29.77
N SER A 189 -16.81 -0.30 29.95
CA SER A 189 -17.30 0.34 31.17
C SER A 189 -18.59 1.13 30.91
N ARG A 190 -19.45 1.21 31.92
CA ARG A 190 -20.63 2.07 31.95
C ARG A 190 -20.44 3.18 32.97
N TYR A 191 -20.75 4.41 32.58
CA TYR A 191 -20.80 5.60 33.44
C TYR A 191 -22.24 6.15 33.48
N HIS A 192 -22.52 6.98 34.49
CA HIS A 192 -23.75 7.74 34.63
C HIS A 192 -23.49 9.22 34.34
N VAL A 193 -24.31 9.81 33.48
CA VAL A 193 -24.30 11.23 33.14
C VAL A 193 -25.51 11.90 33.80
N ASP A 194 -25.29 13.03 34.46
CA ASP A 194 -26.38 13.75 35.12
C ASP A 194 -27.35 14.37 34.09
N ALA A 195 -28.65 14.16 34.32
CA ALA A 195 -29.70 14.59 33.40
C ALA A 195 -29.98 16.11 33.45
N GLU A 196 -29.58 16.82 34.51
CA GLU A 196 -29.74 18.27 34.66
C GLU A 196 -28.49 19.03 34.18
N THR A 197 -27.28 18.61 34.58
CA THR A 197 -26.03 19.29 34.20
C THR A 197 -25.42 18.78 32.90
N GLY A 198 -25.68 17.52 32.53
CA GLY A 198 -25.03 16.89 31.38
C GLY A 198 -23.55 16.55 31.61
N GLU A 199 -23.09 16.50 32.86
CA GLU A 199 -21.73 16.13 33.29
C GLU A 199 -21.64 14.64 33.64
N CYS A 200 -20.46 14.03 33.45
CA CYS A 200 -20.22 12.63 33.80
C CYS A 200 -19.86 12.49 35.29
N ASP A 201 -20.52 11.56 35.99
CA ASP A 201 -20.02 11.08 37.29
C ASP A 201 -18.89 10.07 37.04
N VAL A 202 -17.64 10.50 37.19
CA VAL A 202 -16.47 9.64 36.97
C VAL A 202 -16.38 8.53 38.03
N GLU A 203 -16.90 8.74 39.25
CA GLU A 203 -16.91 7.74 40.32
C GLU A 203 -17.96 6.64 40.07
N SER A 204 -18.85 6.81 39.09
CA SER A 204 -19.90 5.85 38.73
C SER A 204 -19.47 4.69 37.83
N GLU A 205 -18.17 4.57 37.50
CA GLU A 205 -17.65 3.52 36.60
C GLU A 205 -18.10 2.11 37.06
N LEU A 206 -18.86 1.44 36.20
CA LEU A 206 -19.15 0.03 36.32
C LEU A 206 -18.50 -0.73 35.16
N VAL A 207 -17.46 -1.50 35.46
CA VAL A 207 -16.85 -2.43 34.51
C VAL A 207 -17.86 -3.53 34.17
N ILE A 208 -18.29 -3.58 32.91
CA ILE A 208 -19.29 -4.54 32.41
C ILE A 208 -18.61 -5.83 31.97
N LEU A 209 -17.54 -5.72 31.17
CA LEU A 209 -16.84 -6.85 30.57
C LEU A 209 -15.36 -6.49 30.32
N GLU A 210 -14.46 -7.41 30.67
CA GLU A 210 -13.03 -7.34 30.38
C GLU A 210 -12.51 -8.64 29.75
N TYR A 211 -11.52 -8.53 28.87
CA TYR A 211 -10.77 -9.64 28.31
C TYR A 211 -9.39 -9.16 27.81
N SER A 212 -8.41 -10.07 27.70
CA SER A 212 -7.06 -9.69 27.29
C SER A 212 -6.94 -9.53 25.77
N SER A 213 -6.36 -8.40 25.37
CA SER A 213 -6.11 -8.01 23.98
C SER A 213 -4.92 -7.07 23.95
N ASN A 214 -3.94 -7.33 23.08
CA ASN A 214 -2.64 -6.66 23.04
C ASN A 214 -2.34 -6.10 21.63
N GLY A 215 -3.30 -5.37 21.07
CA GLY A 215 -3.32 -4.96 19.67
C GLY A 215 -4.43 -5.64 18.89
N HIS A 216 -4.73 -5.13 17.69
CA HIS A 216 -5.92 -5.46 16.92
C HIS A 216 -7.17 -5.48 17.80
N ASP A 217 -7.32 -4.45 18.64
CA ASP A 217 -8.27 -4.49 19.74
C ASP A 217 -9.74 -4.42 19.27
N GLY A 218 -9.98 -4.08 17.99
CA GLY A 218 -11.30 -3.71 17.47
C GLY A 218 -11.79 -2.48 18.23
N GLY A 219 -12.80 -2.68 19.08
CA GLY A 219 -13.17 -1.71 20.09
C GLY A 219 -14.19 -0.66 19.68
N ASP A 220 -14.98 -0.95 18.65
CA ASP A 220 -16.19 -0.19 18.34
C ASP A 220 -17.39 -0.77 19.12
N ILE A 221 -18.30 0.08 19.60
CA ILE A 221 -19.48 -0.34 20.36
C ILE A 221 -20.74 0.39 19.90
N ALA A 222 -21.85 -0.33 19.77
CA ALA A 222 -23.13 0.24 19.37
C ALA A 222 -24.30 -0.64 19.87
N PHE A 223 -25.44 -0.01 20.16
CA PHE A 223 -26.67 -0.76 20.40
C PHE A 223 -27.30 -1.19 19.06
N GLY A 224 -27.67 -2.47 18.97
CA GLY A 224 -28.40 -3.01 17.84
C GLY A 224 -29.89 -2.63 17.86
N PRO A 225 -30.60 -2.82 16.73
CA PRO A 225 -32.05 -2.61 16.64
C PRO A 225 -32.87 -3.60 17.48
N ASP A 226 -32.23 -4.62 18.05
CA ASP A 226 -32.75 -5.58 19.01
C ASP A 226 -32.60 -5.13 20.47
N GLY A 227 -31.94 -4.00 20.72
CA GLY A 227 -31.67 -3.45 22.06
C GLY A 227 -30.42 -4.03 22.74
N MET A 228 -29.68 -4.94 22.08
CA MET A 228 -28.47 -5.53 22.65
C MET A 228 -27.25 -4.65 22.38
N LEU A 229 -26.25 -4.71 23.26
CA LEU A 229 -24.99 -4.01 23.06
C LEU A 229 -24.02 -4.91 22.27
N TYR A 230 -23.61 -4.42 21.10
CA TYR A 230 -22.62 -5.05 20.23
C TYR A 230 -21.24 -4.41 20.41
N MET A 231 -20.20 -5.21 20.19
CA MET A 231 -18.82 -4.80 20.34
C MET A 231 -17.91 -5.56 19.37
N THR A 232 -17.04 -4.83 18.66
CA THR A 232 -16.01 -5.44 17.80
C THR A 232 -14.77 -5.85 18.60
N SER A 233 -14.15 -6.97 18.22
CA SER A 233 -12.91 -7.48 18.81
C SER A 233 -12.05 -8.14 17.73
N GLY A 234 -10.79 -7.76 17.60
CA GLY A 234 -9.84 -8.41 16.70
C GLY A 234 -8.99 -9.46 17.40
N ASP A 235 -7.96 -9.96 16.74
CA ASP A 235 -7.24 -11.17 17.16
C ASP A 235 -6.43 -11.06 18.47
N GLY A 236 -6.33 -9.84 19.02
CA GLY A 236 -5.69 -9.56 20.30
C GLY A 236 -4.16 -9.45 20.23
N THR A 237 -3.60 -9.24 19.03
CA THR A 237 -2.15 -9.20 18.79
C THR A 237 -1.72 -7.94 18.04
N SER A 238 -0.44 -7.56 18.14
CA SER A 238 0.07 -6.27 17.65
C SER A 238 0.48 -6.23 16.17
N ASP A 239 0.51 -7.37 15.49
CA ASP A 239 0.97 -7.49 14.10
C ASP A 239 0.20 -8.57 13.35
N SER A 240 0.14 -9.78 13.90
CA SER A 240 -0.36 -10.98 13.22
C SER A 240 -0.86 -11.96 14.25
N ASP A 241 -2.04 -12.57 14.05
CA ASP A 241 -2.65 -13.59 14.94
C ASP A 241 -1.65 -14.69 15.39
N THR A 242 -0.88 -14.44 16.46
CA THR A 242 0.07 -15.37 17.08
C THR A 242 -0.62 -16.30 18.07
N ASN A 243 -1.70 -15.81 18.69
CA ASN A 243 -2.51 -16.52 19.67
C ASN A 243 -3.42 -17.59 19.04
N VAL A 244 -3.62 -17.56 17.72
CA VAL A 244 -4.47 -18.48 16.92
C VAL A 244 -5.97 -18.33 17.24
N THR A 245 -6.40 -17.12 17.60
CA THR A 245 -7.78 -16.83 18.06
C THR A 245 -8.79 -16.80 16.91
N GLY A 246 -8.35 -16.50 15.68
CA GLY A 246 -9.23 -16.30 14.53
C GLY A 246 -10.29 -17.39 14.29
N GLN A 247 -9.96 -18.65 14.58
CA GLN A 247 -10.88 -19.78 14.41
C GLN A 247 -11.24 -20.48 15.73
N ASP A 248 -10.84 -19.90 16.86
CA ASP A 248 -11.30 -20.29 18.19
C ASP A 248 -12.62 -19.55 18.51
N ILE A 249 -13.44 -20.15 19.36
CA ILE A 249 -14.66 -19.55 19.91
C ILE A 249 -14.74 -19.71 21.44
N SER A 250 -13.66 -20.16 22.08
CA SER A 250 -13.54 -20.31 23.54
C SER A 250 -13.02 -19.06 24.26
N ASP A 251 -12.56 -18.05 23.51
CA ASP A 251 -12.32 -16.69 23.99
C ASP A 251 -13.19 -15.65 23.24
N LEU A 252 -12.92 -14.35 23.43
CA LEU A 252 -13.70 -13.25 22.84
C LEU A 252 -12.99 -12.50 21.70
N ASN A 253 -11.72 -12.82 21.45
CA ASN A 253 -10.93 -12.20 20.39
C ASN A 253 -11.37 -12.72 19.02
N SER A 254 -11.01 -11.98 17.96
CA SER A 254 -11.47 -12.21 16.58
C SER A 254 -13.00 -12.25 16.43
N GLY A 255 -13.73 -11.62 17.36
CA GLY A 255 -15.16 -11.78 17.58
C GLY A 255 -16.01 -10.53 17.34
N MET A 256 -17.26 -10.75 16.95
CA MET A 256 -18.34 -9.79 17.21
C MET A 256 -19.06 -10.26 18.48
N ILE A 257 -19.05 -9.43 19.51
CA ILE A 257 -19.61 -9.73 20.83
C ILE A 257 -21.00 -9.09 20.94
N ARG A 258 -21.97 -9.76 21.56
CA ARG A 258 -23.34 -9.27 21.78
C ARG A 258 -23.86 -9.67 23.16
N VAL A 259 -24.19 -8.68 23.99
CA VAL A 259 -24.62 -8.85 25.38
C VAL A 259 -25.86 -8.02 25.73
N ASP A 260 -26.63 -8.48 26.71
CA ASP A 260 -27.77 -7.73 27.29
C ASP A 260 -27.32 -6.96 28.52
N VAL A 261 -27.35 -5.63 28.51
CA VAL A 261 -26.94 -4.79 29.65
C VAL A 261 -28.11 -4.35 30.55
N ASP A 262 -29.36 -4.63 30.16
CA ASP A 262 -30.57 -4.35 30.93
C ASP A 262 -30.98 -5.54 31.81
N HIS A 263 -30.64 -6.78 31.42
CA HIS A 263 -31.00 -8.02 32.11
C HIS A 263 -29.76 -8.84 32.55
N PRO A 264 -29.00 -8.40 33.58
CA PRO A 264 -27.78 -9.08 34.01
C PRO A 264 -28.01 -10.47 34.61
N ASP A 265 -27.15 -11.43 34.23
CA ASP A 265 -27.11 -12.77 34.82
C ASP A 265 -26.51 -12.78 36.24
N GLU A 266 -26.80 -13.83 37.01
CA GLU A 266 -26.22 -14.00 38.35
C GLU A 266 -24.68 -14.04 38.31
N GLY A 267 -24.04 -13.05 38.93
CA GLY A 267 -22.58 -12.90 38.98
C GLY A 267 -21.96 -12.09 37.83
N ARG A 268 -22.77 -11.51 36.92
CA ARG A 268 -22.33 -10.61 35.85
C ARG A 268 -23.05 -9.26 35.91
N TYR A 269 -22.53 -8.27 35.19
CA TYR A 269 -23.21 -6.99 34.94
C TYR A 269 -23.86 -6.93 33.54
N TYR A 270 -23.99 -8.08 32.88
CA TYR A 270 -24.69 -8.29 31.63
C TYR A 270 -25.28 -9.71 31.59
N GLY A 271 -26.32 -9.90 30.80
CA GLY A 271 -26.90 -11.19 30.44
C GLY A 271 -26.38 -11.69 29.11
N ILE A 272 -26.41 -13.01 28.91
CA ILE A 272 -26.16 -13.62 27.60
C ILE A 272 -27.52 -13.81 26.89
N PRO A 273 -27.78 -13.16 25.74
CA PRO A 273 -29.03 -13.34 25.00
C PRO A 273 -29.29 -14.81 24.62
N GLU A 274 -30.49 -15.30 24.92
CA GLU A 274 -30.90 -16.71 24.65
C GLU A 274 -30.80 -17.11 23.17
N ASP A 275 -30.79 -16.13 22.26
CA ASP A 275 -30.69 -16.33 20.82
C ASP A 275 -29.26 -16.17 20.28
N ASN A 276 -28.21 -16.06 21.11
CA ASN A 276 -26.82 -16.10 20.62
C ASN A 276 -26.48 -17.47 19.98
N PRO A 277 -25.60 -17.51 18.97
CA PRO A 277 -25.41 -18.69 18.09
C PRO A 277 -24.69 -19.90 18.67
N PHE A 278 -23.83 -19.72 19.68
CA PHE A 278 -22.87 -20.76 20.09
C PHE A 278 -23.19 -21.42 21.44
N LEU A 279 -24.35 -21.13 22.05
CA LEU A 279 -24.73 -21.60 23.40
C LEU A 279 -24.76 -23.13 23.56
N ASP A 280 -25.04 -23.87 22.48
CA ASP A 280 -25.06 -25.34 22.47
C ASP A 280 -23.69 -25.99 22.20
N ILE A 281 -22.63 -25.20 21.97
CA ILE A 281 -21.28 -25.70 21.70
C ILE A 281 -20.48 -25.74 23.01
N PRO A 282 -19.95 -26.91 23.43
CA PRO A 282 -19.10 -27.00 24.61
C PRO A 282 -17.89 -26.05 24.51
N ASP A 283 -17.55 -25.45 25.65
CA ASP A 283 -16.42 -24.54 25.86
C ASP A 283 -16.45 -23.24 25.01
N ALA A 284 -17.52 -22.98 24.25
CA ALA A 284 -17.70 -21.73 23.50
C ALA A 284 -18.15 -20.57 24.39
N ARG A 285 -17.72 -19.35 24.05
CA ARG A 285 -18.21 -18.11 24.66
C ARG A 285 -19.60 -17.78 24.18
N GLY A 286 -20.56 -17.79 25.11
CA GLY A 286 -21.96 -17.48 24.82
C GLY A 286 -22.18 -16.02 24.38
N GLU A 287 -21.23 -15.13 24.67
CA GLU A 287 -21.25 -13.72 24.27
C GLU A 287 -20.95 -13.50 22.78
N LEU A 288 -20.39 -14.49 22.07
CA LEU A 288 -20.04 -14.36 20.65
C LEU A 288 -21.28 -14.42 19.75
N TRP A 289 -21.46 -13.38 18.94
CA TRP A 289 -22.43 -13.29 17.84
C TRP A 289 -21.87 -13.78 16.51
N ALA A 290 -20.57 -13.57 16.27
CA ALA A 290 -19.85 -14.06 15.10
C ALA A 290 -18.33 -14.05 15.38
N PHE A 291 -17.51 -14.70 14.55
CA PHE A 291 -16.06 -14.80 14.74
C PHE A 291 -15.29 -14.84 13.41
N GLY A 292 -13.96 -14.85 13.48
CA GLY A 292 -13.08 -14.91 12.31
C GLY A 292 -12.77 -13.57 11.67
N PHE A 293 -12.81 -12.48 12.43
CA PHE A 293 -12.29 -11.17 12.04
C PHE A 293 -10.81 -11.02 12.42
N ARG A 294 -10.07 -10.13 11.75
CA ARG A 294 -8.68 -9.79 12.10
C ARG A 294 -8.60 -8.61 13.05
N ASN A 295 -9.09 -7.46 12.58
CA ASN A 295 -9.10 -6.20 13.30
C ASN A 295 -10.33 -5.38 12.83
N PRO A 296 -11.54 -5.75 13.32
CA PRO A 296 -12.80 -5.11 12.94
C PRO A 296 -12.90 -3.71 13.57
N TRP A 297 -12.48 -2.68 12.83
CA TRP A 297 -12.23 -1.34 13.38
C TRP A 297 -13.50 -0.49 13.58
N ARG A 298 -14.38 -0.38 12.57
CA ARG A 298 -15.69 0.26 12.71
C ARG A 298 -16.82 -0.59 12.18
N MET A 299 -17.94 -0.51 12.88
CA MET A 299 -19.21 -1.12 12.51
C MET A 299 -20.33 -0.08 12.45
N ALA A 300 -21.36 -0.35 11.65
CA ALA A 300 -22.56 0.47 11.62
C ALA A 300 -23.80 -0.39 11.39
N PHE A 301 -24.84 -0.14 12.20
CA PHE A 301 -26.18 -0.62 11.88
C PHE A 301 -26.83 0.27 10.82
N ASP A 302 -27.35 -0.34 9.78
CA ASP A 302 -28.24 0.31 8.83
C ASP A 302 -29.59 0.61 9.53
N PRO A 303 -29.96 1.89 9.76
CA PRO A 303 -31.16 2.24 10.51
C PRO A 303 -32.46 1.93 9.73
N THR A 304 -32.37 1.59 8.44
CA THR A 304 -33.54 1.30 7.59
C THR A 304 -33.95 -0.18 7.63
N ASN A 305 -33.01 -1.09 7.92
CA ASN A 305 -33.23 -2.54 7.82
C ASN A 305 -32.52 -3.38 8.89
N GLY A 306 -31.67 -2.78 9.74
CA GLY A 306 -31.00 -3.45 10.85
C GLY A 306 -29.80 -4.32 10.46
N ASN A 307 -29.33 -4.25 9.22
CA ASN A 307 -28.09 -4.92 8.81
C ASN A 307 -26.87 -4.32 9.55
N LEU A 308 -25.96 -5.17 10.02
CA LEU A 308 -24.71 -4.76 10.64
C LEU A 308 -23.57 -4.80 9.62
N TRP A 309 -23.02 -3.65 9.25
CA TRP A 309 -21.81 -3.52 8.44
C TRP A 309 -20.57 -3.49 9.34
N VAL A 310 -19.46 -4.07 8.88
CA VAL A 310 -18.17 -4.07 9.59
C VAL A 310 -17.03 -3.91 8.58
N GLY A 311 -16.14 -2.94 8.79
CA GLY A 311 -14.83 -2.90 8.15
C GLY A 311 -13.83 -3.72 8.97
N ASP A 312 -13.11 -4.64 8.33
CA ASP A 312 -12.11 -5.51 8.95
C ASP A 312 -10.77 -5.33 8.25
N VAL A 313 -9.77 -4.86 9.00
CA VAL A 313 -8.46 -4.48 8.45
C VAL A 313 -7.64 -5.72 8.11
N GLY A 314 -7.19 -5.81 6.87
CA GLY A 314 -6.37 -6.89 6.32
C GLY A 314 -4.97 -6.99 6.94
N GLN A 315 -4.26 -8.07 6.62
CA GLN A 315 -2.84 -8.19 6.96
C GLN A 315 -1.96 -7.82 5.77
N ASP A 316 -2.14 -8.49 4.63
CA ASP A 316 -1.19 -8.46 3.52
C ASP A 316 -1.81 -8.57 2.12
N LEU A 317 -3.04 -9.10 2.00
CA LEU A 317 -3.64 -9.43 0.70
C LEU A 317 -4.90 -8.61 0.41
N TRP A 318 -5.79 -8.47 1.40
CA TRP A 318 -7.13 -7.93 1.21
C TRP A 318 -7.59 -7.10 2.40
N GLU A 319 -8.16 -5.93 2.11
CA GLU A 319 -9.03 -5.21 3.04
C GLU A 319 -10.48 -5.67 2.83
N MET A 320 -11.27 -5.83 3.90
CA MET A 320 -12.62 -6.40 3.81
C MET A 320 -13.73 -5.52 4.38
N VAL A 321 -14.87 -5.48 3.68
CA VAL A 321 -16.16 -5.05 4.25
C VAL A 321 -17.10 -6.24 4.32
N TYR A 322 -17.60 -6.51 5.53
CA TYR A 322 -18.51 -7.61 5.84
C TYR A 322 -19.91 -7.12 6.20
N LEU A 323 -20.90 -7.95 5.88
CA LEU A 323 -22.26 -7.84 6.39
C LEU A 323 -22.41 -8.87 7.52
N CYS A 324 -22.25 -8.43 8.76
CA CYS A 324 -22.15 -9.33 9.91
C CYS A 324 -23.49 -10.05 10.17
N ARG A 325 -23.45 -11.38 10.15
CA ARG A 325 -24.60 -12.27 10.39
C ARG A 325 -24.38 -13.15 11.63
N ARG A 326 -25.49 -13.53 12.26
CA ARG A 326 -25.56 -14.48 13.38
C ARG A 326 -24.80 -15.77 13.06
N GLY A 327 -23.79 -16.08 13.86
CA GLY A 327 -22.97 -17.29 13.75
C GLY A 327 -22.00 -17.30 12.57
N GLY A 328 -21.75 -16.14 11.94
CA GLY A 328 -20.82 -16.02 10.82
C GLY A 328 -19.38 -16.34 11.22
N ASN A 329 -18.65 -16.96 10.28
CA ASN A 329 -17.21 -17.18 10.35
C ASN A 329 -16.55 -16.45 9.17
N TYR A 330 -15.82 -15.37 9.43
CA TYR A 330 -15.18 -14.57 8.37
C TYR A 330 -13.77 -15.07 7.99
N GLY A 331 -13.35 -16.17 8.61
CA GLY A 331 -12.26 -17.02 8.11
C GLY A 331 -10.86 -16.63 8.54
N TRP A 332 -10.64 -15.45 9.14
CA TRP A 332 -9.34 -15.13 9.76
C TRP A 332 -8.99 -16.23 10.77
N SER A 333 -7.77 -16.75 10.83
CA SER A 333 -6.59 -16.51 10.01
C SER A 333 -6.29 -17.67 9.04
N VAL A 334 -7.25 -18.56 8.79
CA VAL A 334 -7.15 -19.60 7.75
C VAL A 334 -7.29 -18.98 6.36
N MET A 335 -8.13 -17.95 6.25
CA MET A 335 -8.42 -17.15 5.07
C MET A 335 -8.19 -15.67 5.36
N GLU A 336 -7.97 -14.89 4.30
CA GLU A 336 -7.96 -13.43 4.30
C GLU A 336 -8.77 -12.97 3.08
N GLY A 337 -9.93 -12.36 3.33
CA GLY A 337 -10.94 -12.11 2.29
C GLY A 337 -11.33 -13.39 1.54
N HIS A 338 -11.04 -13.44 0.23
CA HIS A 338 -11.28 -14.62 -0.60
C HIS A 338 -10.07 -15.56 -0.72
N ALA A 339 -8.91 -15.19 -0.18
CA ALA A 339 -7.65 -15.90 -0.37
C ALA A 339 -7.31 -16.81 0.82
N PRO A 340 -6.77 -18.02 0.58
CA PRO A 340 -6.13 -18.80 1.65
C PRO A 340 -4.91 -18.08 2.23
N PHE A 341 -4.86 -18.01 3.57
CA PHE A 341 -3.78 -17.36 4.33
C PHE A 341 -2.93 -18.41 5.04
N ARG A 342 -3.27 -18.80 6.29
CA ARG A 342 -2.57 -19.86 7.05
C ARG A 342 -3.34 -21.18 7.03
N LEU A 343 -3.33 -21.87 5.88
CA LEU A 343 -4.00 -23.16 5.64
C LEU A 343 -3.60 -24.31 6.59
N ASN A 344 -2.51 -24.17 7.34
CA ASN A 344 -2.10 -25.11 8.38
C ASN A 344 -2.89 -24.94 9.69
N ARG A 345 -3.70 -23.89 9.83
CA ARG A 345 -4.57 -23.66 11.00
C ARG A 345 -5.86 -24.46 10.88
N LYS A 346 -6.42 -24.83 12.04
CA LYS A 346 -7.69 -25.54 12.13
C LYS A 346 -8.83 -24.56 11.83
N LEU A 347 -9.72 -24.93 10.91
CA LEU A 347 -10.94 -24.16 10.65
C LEU A 347 -11.93 -24.32 11.82
N GLY A 348 -12.63 -23.23 12.14
CA GLY A 348 -13.66 -23.17 13.18
C GLY A 348 -14.93 -23.97 12.83
N PRO A 349 -15.90 -24.04 13.75
CA PRO A 349 -17.05 -24.94 13.64
C PRO A 349 -18.15 -24.47 12.65
N ALA A 350 -18.08 -23.24 12.13
CA ALA A 350 -19.09 -22.67 11.25
C ALA A 350 -18.58 -22.46 9.81
N PRO A 351 -19.45 -22.52 8.77
CA PRO A 351 -19.07 -22.27 7.39
C PRO A 351 -18.56 -20.85 7.16
N LEU A 352 -17.57 -20.72 6.27
CA LEU A 352 -17.00 -19.44 5.85
C LEU A 352 -18.05 -18.53 5.18
N VAL A 353 -18.07 -17.27 5.59
CA VAL A 353 -18.87 -16.18 5.00
C VAL A 353 -17.93 -15.27 4.20
N PRO A 354 -18.13 -15.08 2.89
CA PRO A 354 -17.28 -14.20 2.09
C PRO A 354 -17.53 -12.72 2.45
N PRO A 355 -16.54 -11.83 2.24
CA PRO A 355 -16.77 -10.39 2.29
C PRO A 355 -17.77 -9.95 1.22
N VAL A 356 -18.48 -8.84 1.48
CA VAL A 356 -19.37 -8.20 0.50
C VAL A 356 -18.53 -7.54 -0.59
N ILE A 357 -17.43 -6.93 -0.18
CA ILE A 357 -16.38 -6.44 -1.07
C ILE A 357 -15.02 -6.60 -0.38
N ALA A 358 -14.00 -6.93 -1.18
CA ALA A 358 -12.62 -7.02 -0.74
C ALA A 358 -11.75 -6.22 -1.71
N HIS A 359 -10.96 -5.28 -1.20
CA HIS A 359 -10.02 -4.49 -1.97
C HIS A 359 -8.64 -5.11 -1.85
N SER A 360 -7.91 -5.22 -2.96
CA SER A 360 -6.55 -5.78 -2.89
C SER A 360 -5.62 -4.80 -2.21
N HIS A 361 -4.53 -5.29 -1.61
CA HIS A 361 -3.47 -4.44 -1.05
C HIS A 361 -2.71 -3.58 -2.10
N SER A 362 -3.05 -3.71 -3.39
CA SER A 362 -2.67 -2.77 -4.45
C SER A 362 -3.61 -1.56 -4.60
N GLU A 363 -4.69 -1.50 -3.84
CA GLU A 363 -5.79 -0.51 -3.93
C GLU A 363 -6.09 0.15 -2.57
N ALA A 364 -6.20 -0.66 -1.51
CA ALA A 364 -6.46 -0.27 -0.12
C ALA A 364 -5.43 -0.94 0.81
N ARG A 365 -5.37 -0.62 2.10
CA ARG A 365 -4.30 -1.04 3.04
C ARG A 365 -4.68 -1.14 4.52
N SER A 366 -5.76 -0.49 4.93
CA SER A 366 -6.30 -0.48 6.29
C SER A 366 -7.73 0.10 6.25
N VAL A 367 -8.73 -0.72 5.92
CA VAL A 367 -10.11 -0.25 5.77
C VAL A 367 -10.67 0.19 7.12
N THR A 368 -11.04 1.46 7.20
CA THR A 368 -11.58 2.07 8.42
C THR A 368 -12.96 1.51 8.78
N GLY A 369 -13.70 0.98 7.79
CA GLY A 369 -15.15 0.85 7.90
C GLY A 369 -15.82 2.20 7.66
N GLY A 370 -17.07 2.33 8.10
CA GLY A 370 -17.96 3.36 7.58
C GLY A 370 -19.35 3.39 8.20
N VAL A 371 -20.23 4.21 7.64
CA VAL A 371 -21.61 4.47 8.10
C VAL A 371 -22.60 4.36 6.94
N VAL A 372 -23.87 4.05 7.24
CA VAL A 372 -24.94 4.12 6.23
C VAL A 372 -25.47 5.55 6.17
N TYR A 373 -25.28 6.23 5.04
CA TYR A 373 -25.68 7.63 4.91
C TYR A 373 -27.20 7.76 4.75
N THR A 374 -27.83 8.51 5.67
CA THR A 374 -29.29 8.75 5.67
C THR A 374 -29.68 10.21 5.61
N GLY A 375 -28.72 11.14 5.55
CA GLY A 375 -28.93 12.57 5.42
C GLY A 375 -29.66 12.99 4.14
N ASP A 376 -30.02 14.26 4.07
CA ASP A 376 -30.75 14.87 2.96
C ASP A 376 -29.87 15.80 2.10
N ARG A 377 -28.65 16.16 2.56
CA ARG A 377 -27.73 17.02 1.80
C ARG A 377 -27.16 16.36 0.55
N LEU A 378 -26.89 15.05 0.59
CA LEU A 378 -26.27 14.27 -0.48
C LEU A 378 -27.27 13.18 -0.96
N PRO A 379 -28.37 13.57 -1.64
CA PRO A 379 -29.49 12.65 -1.93
C PRO A 379 -29.07 11.41 -2.74
N ASP A 380 -28.06 11.53 -3.58
CA ASP A 380 -27.53 10.42 -4.40
C ASP A 380 -26.73 9.38 -3.58
N LEU A 381 -26.26 9.73 -2.38
CA LEU A 381 -25.61 8.81 -1.43
C LEU A 381 -26.59 8.13 -0.47
N LYS A 382 -27.88 8.48 -0.49
CA LYS A 382 -28.85 7.98 0.50
C LYS A 382 -28.99 6.46 0.41
N GLY A 383 -28.75 5.77 1.53
CA GLY A 383 -28.72 4.31 1.63
C GLY A 383 -27.42 3.65 1.15
N ALA A 384 -26.38 4.41 0.84
CA ALA A 384 -25.03 3.88 0.66
C ALA A 384 -24.41 3.59 2.03
N TYR A 385 -23.72 2.46 2.16
CA TYR A 385 -22.65 2.30 3.13
C TYR A 385 -21.43 3.06 2.60
N VAL A 386 -21.10 4.18 3.24
CA VAL A 386 -19.93 5.02 2.90
C VAL A 386 -18.81 4.67 3.85
N TYR A 387 -17.67 4.25 3.31
CA TYR A 387 -16.49 3.81 4.06
C TYR A 387 -15.21 4.31 3.40
N ALA A 388 -14.10 4.21 4.13
CA ALA A 388 -12.79 4.68 3.65
C ALA A 388 -11.65 3.74 4.04
N ASP A 389 -10.47 4.03 3.49
CA ASP A 389 -9.20 3.41 3.82
C ASP A 389 -8.27 4.40 4.54
N HIS A 390 -7.66 3.96 5.64
CA HIS A 390 -6.85 4.80 6.52
C HIS A 390 -5.50 5.20 5.93
N GLU A 391 -4.85 4.34 5.14
CA GLU A 391 -3.49 4.61 4.64
C GLU A 391 -3.50 5.28 3.26
N THR A 392 -4.48 4.97 2.42
CA THR A 392 -4.63 5.54 1.07
C THR A 392 -5.58 6.72 1.00
N GLY A 393 -6.44 6.92 2.01
CA GLY A 393 -7.43 8.01 2.05
C GLY A 393 -8.65 7.82 1.14
N LYS A 394 -8.66 6.80 0.28
CA LYS A 394 -9.79 6.49 -0.61
C LYS A 394 -11.11 6.35 0.14
N ILE A 395 -12.17 6.88 -0.45
CA ILE A 395 -13.55 6.81 0.04
C ILE A 395 -14.42 6.11 -1.00
N TRP A 396 -15.28 5.18 -0.57
CA TRP A 396 -16.23 4.50 -1.44
C TRP A 396 -17.66 4.54 -0.91
N GLY A 397 -18.61 4.49 -1.83
CA GLY A 397 -20.03 4.26 -1.57
C GLY A 397 -20.44 2.88 -2.08
N LEU A 398 -21.09 2.11 -1.23
CA LEU A 398 -21.56 0.75 -1.51
C LEU A 398 -23.06 0.64 -1.25
N TRP A 399 -23.82 0.29 -2.29
CA TRP A 399 -25.26 0.05 -2.20
C TRP A 399 -25.55 -1.44 -2.32
N HIS A 400 -26.39 -1.96 -1.43
CA HIS A 400 -26.64 -3.39 -1.29
C HIS A 400 -28.14 -3.66 -1.09
N ASP A 401 -28.72 -4.65 -1.78
CA ASP A 401 -30.16 -4.95 -1.71
C ASP A 401 -30.54 -5.94 -0.59
N GLY A 402 -29.54 -6.45 0.14
CA GLY A 402 -29.67 -7.47 1.17
C GLY A 402 -29.13 -8.83 0.74
N GLU A 403 -29.05 -9.09 -0.57
CA GLU A 403 -28.47 -10.31 -1.16
C GLU A 403 -27.16 -10.05 -1.92
N LYS A 404 -27.01 -8.88 -2.54
CA LYS A 404 -25.83 -8.52 -3.36
C LYS A 404 -25.57 -7.02 -3.42
N VAL A 405 -24.34 -6.68 -3.83
CA VAL A 405 -23.96 -5.32 -4.25
C VAL A 405 -24.75 -4.93 -5.51
N THR A 406 -25.35 -3.75 -5.49
CA THR A 406 -26.12 -3.15 -6.60
C THR A 406 -25.38 -1.99 -7.27
N LYS A 407 -24.57 -1.24 -6.50
CA LYS A 407 -23.65 -0.21 -6.97
C LYS A 407 -22.45 -0.16 -6.03
N HIS A 408 -21.26 0.08 -6.58
CA HIS A 408 -20.04 0.39 -5.86
C HIS A 408 -19.31 1.50 -6.64
N GLN A 409 -18.83 2.54 -5.95
CA GLN A 409 -18.24 3.72 -6.56
C GLN A 409 -17.20 4.35 -5.62
N GLU A 410 -16.03 4.73 -6.15
CA GLU A 410 -15.09 5.60 -5.45
C GLU A 410 -15.64 7.04 -5.43
N LEU A 411 -15.82 7.60 -4.24
CA LEU A 411 -16.44 8.91 -4.01
C LEU A 411 -15.43 10.04 -3.91
N ASP A 412 -14.22 9.75 -3.43
CA ASP A 412 -13.07 10.68 -3.38
C ASP A 412 -11.77 9.89 -3.13
N ASP A 413 -10.62 10.54 -3.34
CA ASP A 413 -9.27 10.01 -3.03
C ASP A 413 -8.36 11.15 -2.53
N ILE A 414 -7.93 11.05 -1.27
CA ILE A 414 -7.38 12.18 -0.51
C ILE A 414 -6.05 11.84 0.18
N SER A 415 -5.24 12.87 0.40
CA SER A 415 -3.88 12.75 0.96
C SER A 415 -3.83 12.50 2.48
N PHE A 416 -4.96 12.49 3.19
CA PHE A 416 -4.98 12.37 4.65
C PHE A 416 -5.71 11.12 5.16
N LYS A 417 -5.29 10.69 6.35
CA LYS A 417 -5.67 9.40 6.93
C LYS A 417 -7.00 9.46 7.69
N ILE A 418 -8.05 8.86 7.14
CA ILE A 418 -9.36 8.78 7.81
C ILE A 418 -9.29 7.77 8.96
N THR A 419 -9.64 8.18 10.17
CA THR A 419 -9.65 7.34 11.39
C THR A 419 -11.02 6.78 11.72
N SER A 420 -12.09 7.50 11.36
CA SER A 420 -13.49 7.06 11.56
C SER A 420 -14.44 7.96 10.79
N PHE A 421 -15.68 7.50 10.70
CA PHE A 421 -16.84 8.33 10.41
C PHE A 421 -17.59 8.66 11.72
N GLY A 422 -18.45 9.67 11.66
CA GLY A 422 -19.47 9.98 12.65
C GLY A 422 -20.76 10.43 11.95
N VAL A 423 -21.89 10.35 12.65
CA VAL A 423 -23.19 10.82 12.14
C VAL A 423 -23.91 11.68 13.16
N ASP A 424 -24.67 12.66 12.68
CA ASP A 424 -25.61 13.45 13.47
C ASP A 424 -27.04 12.88 13.44
N HIS A 425 -27.95 13.46 14.22
CA HIS A 425 -29.37 13.05 14.28
C HIS A 425 -30.15 13.31 12.98
N ALA A 426 -29.62 14.12 12.06
CA ALA A 426 -30.17 14.28 10.72
C ALA A 426 -29.67 13.19 9.75
N GLY A 427 -28.69 12.37 10.16
CA GLY A 427 -28.03 11.37 9.33
C GLY A 427 -26.96 11.96 8.42
N GLU A 428 -26.53 13.20 8.65
CA GLU A 428 -25.40 13.79 7.95
C GLU A 428 -24.10 13.23 8.51
N MET A 429 -23.18 12.88 7.61
CA MET A 429 -21.94 12.20 7.96
C MET A 429 -20.75 13.15 8.05
N TYR A 430 -19.85 12.81 8.96
CA TYR A 430 -18.60 13.48 9.23
C TYR A 430 -17.45 12.47 9.11
N MET A 431 -16.29 12.94 8.66
CA MET A 431 -15.07 12.16 8.53
C MET A 431 -14.01 12.73 9.45
N LEU A 432 -13.38 11.87 10.24
CA LEU A 432 -12.34 12.21 11.19
C LEU A 432 -10.98 11.89 10.57
N ALA A 433 -10.04 12.83 10.61
CA ALA A 433 -8.68 12.60 10.14
C ALA A 433 -7.69 12.46 11.31
N LEU A 434 -6.69 11.60 11.14
CA LEU A 434 -5.62 11.37 12.12
C LEU A 434 -4.84 12.66 12.45
N SER A 435 -4.76 13.59 11.51
CA SER A 435 -4.09 14.89 11.65
C SER A 435 -4.79 15.86 12.59
N GLY A 436 -6.07 15.65 12.91
CA GLY A 436 -6.84 16.49 13.85
C GLY A 436 -8.07 17.16 13.23
N GLU A 437 -8.19 17.19 11.91
CA GLU A 437 -9.31 17.84 11.23
C GLU A 437 -10.56 16.96 11.14
N ILE A 438 -11.71 17.63 11.11
CA ILE A 438 -13.02 17.03 10.86
C ILE A 438 -13.54 17.55 9.52
N PHE A 439 -14.15 16.68 8.74
CA PHE A 439 -14.60 16.99 7.39
C PHE A 439 -16.01 16.48 7.10
N ILE A 440 -16.59 16.99 6.03
CA ILE A 440 -17.84 16.52 5.41
C ILE A 440 -17.63 16.38 3.90
N LEU A 441 -18.45 15.55 3.24
CA LEU A 441 -18.58 15.61 1.78
C LEU A 441 -19.57 16.71 1.39
N GLU A 442 -19.26 17.41 0.30
CA GLU A 442 -20.20 18.25 -0.46
C GLU A 442 -20.07 17.96 -1.96
N PRO A 443 -21.11 18.20 -2.78
CA PRO A 443 -21.02 17.98 -4.22
C PRO A 443 -19.93 18.86 -4.83
N GLU A 444 -19.09 18.27 -5.69
CA GLU A 444 -18.11 19.07 -6.41
C GLU A 444 -18.84 20.00 -7.40
N THR A 445 -18.51 21.27 -7.29
CA THR A 445 -19.13 22.37 -8.03
C THR A 445 -18.10 23.42 -8.46
N ASP A 446 -16.81 23.20 -8.21
CA ASP A 446 -15.74 24.10 -8.62
C ASP A 446 -15.65 24.21 -10.16
N PRO A 447 -15.88 25.41 -10.74
CA PRO A 447 -15.68 25.64 -12.17
C PRO A 447 -14.22 25.93 -12.55
N GLU A 448 -13.32 26.13 -11.58
CA GLU A 448 -11.92 26.52 -11.80
C GLU A 448 -10.94 25.33 -11.89
N TYR A 449 -11.25 24.16 -11.31
CA TYR A 449 -10.45 22.97 -11.54
C TYR A 449 -10.58 22.47 -12.99
N GLN A 450 -9.50 22.62 -13.75
CA GLN A 450 -9.39 22.22 -15.15
C GLN A 450 -8.35 21.09 -15.27
N PRO A 451 -8.76 19.81 -15.38
CA PRO A 451 -7.85 18.68 -15.75
C PRO A 451 -7.19 18.86 -17.12
N GLU A 452 -7.59 19.92 -17.84
CA GLU A 452 -6.99 20.44 -19.06
C GLU A 452 -5.52 20.83 -18.86
N ASP A 453 -5.16 21.37 -17.69
CA ASP A 453 -3.87 22.03 -17.43
C ASP A 453 -2.73 21.08 -17.01
N PHE A 454 -3.04 19.86 -16.54
CA PHE A 454 -2.01 18.86 -16.24
C PHE A 454 -1.39 18.32 -17.53
N PRO A 455 -0.05 18.21 -17.65
CA PRO A 455 0.62 17.78 -18.87
C PRO A 455 0.21 16.36 -19.30
N LYS A 456 -0.32 16.23 -20.52
CA LYS A 456 -0.78 14.95 -21.09
C LYS A 456 0.30 14.29 -21.93
N THR A 457 1.35 15.03 -22.28
CA THR A 457 2.57 14.55 -22.94
C THR A 457 3.83 14.90 -22.16
N LEU A 458 4.93 14.18 -22.36
CA LEU A 458 6.21 14.54 -21.74
C LEU A 458 6.72 15.92 -22.18
N SER A 459 6.42 16.33 -23.43
CA SER A 459 6.84 17.63 -23.94
C SER A 459 6.15 18.82 -23.25
N GLU A 460 4.99 18.60 -22.62
CA GLU A 460 4.28 19.61 -21.82
C GLU A 460 4.82 19.73 -20.38
N THR A 461 5.52 18.71 -19.86
CA THR A 461 5.94 18.64 -18.44
C THR A 461 6.96 19.71 -17.99
N GLY A 462 7.66 20.35 -18.93
CA GLY A 462 8.80 21.22 -18.63
C GLY A 462 10.06 20.49 -18.13
N LEU A 463 10.04 19.16 -18.00
CA LEU A 463 11.18 18.36 -17.52
C LEU A 463 12.23 18.10 -18.61
N PHE A 464 11.91 18.39 -19.88
CA PHE A 464 12.77 18.14 -21.04
C PHE A 464 12.96 19.41 -21.87
N GLU A 465 14.21 19.73 -22.21
CA GLU A 465 14.53 20.70 -23.27
C GLU A 465 14.21 20.15 -24.67
N SER A 466 14.27 18.82 -24.83
CA SER A 466 13.98 18.13 -26.10
C SER A 466 13.65 16.67 -25.83
N VAL A 467 12.37 16.31 -25.85
CA VAL A 467 11.91 14.92 -25.63
C VAL A 467 12.40 13.99 -26.74
N LEU A 468 12.39 14.46 -27.99
CA LEU A 468 12.91 13.73 -29.16
C LEU A 468 14.38 13.31 -29.00
N GLU A 469 15.21 14.23 -28.51
CA GLU A 469 16.64 14.00 -28.23
C GLU A 469 16.88 13.48 -26.81
N HIS A 470 15.82 13.23 -26.03
CA HIS A 470 15.85 12.88 -24.60
C HIS A 470 16.72 13.81 -23.72
N ARG A 471 16.89 15.08 -24.12
CA ARG A 471 17.64 16.08 -23.34
C ARG A 471 16.74 16.67 -22.26
N LEU A 472 17.11 16.42 -21.01
CA LEU A 472 16.46 16.95 -19.81
C LEU A 472 16.63 18.48 -19.72
N ALA A 473 15.75 19.13 -18.95
CA ALA A 473 15.85 20.55 -18.68
C ALA A 473 17.07 20.89 -17.82
N SER A 474 17.70 22.04 -18.11
CA SER A 474 18.81 22.58 -17.32
C SER A 474 18.50 22.64 -15.81
N GLY A 475 19.45 22.15 -14.99
CA GLY A 475 19.31 22.06 -13.53
C GLY A 475 18.82 20.70 -13.01
N ILE A 476 18.26 19.84 -13.87
CA ILE A 476 17.92 18.46 -13.52
C ILE A 476 19.19 17.61 -13.36
N ILE A 477 19.24 16.80 -12.30
CA ILE A 477 20.44 16.08 -11.86
C ILE A 477 20.36 14.61 -12.30
N PRO A 478 21.23 14.11 -13.19
CA PRO A 478 21.28 12.70 -13.54
C PRO A 478 21.89 11.88 -12.40
N TYR A 479 21.41 10.64 -12.23
CA TYR A 479 21.99 9.70 -11.29
C TYR A 479 21.87 8.23 -11.71
N SER A 480 22.59 7.39 -10.99
CA SER A 480 22.64 5.95 -11.12
C SER A 480 22.63 5.29 -9.74
N VAL A 481 22.26 4.01 -9.71
CA VAL A 481 22.15 3.21 -8.48
C VAL A 481 23.10 2.02 -8.58
N ASN A 482 23.63 1.54 -7.45
CA ASN A 482 24.53 0.38 -7.41
C ASN A 482 23.84 -0.92 -7.86
N ALA A 483 22.63 -1.18 -7.35
CA ALA A 483 21.84 -2.38 -7.65
C ALA A 483 20.48 -1.97 -8.23
N PRO A 484 20.27 -2.09 -9.55
CA PRO A 484 18.98 -1.75 -10.16
C PRO A 484 17.94 -2.87 -9.95
N LEU A 485 16.76 -2.51 -9.45
CA LEU A 485 15.54 -3.35 -9.46
C LEU A 485 15.34 -4.03 -10.82
N TRP A 486 15.04 -5.33 -10.81
CA TRP A 486 14.68 -6.11 -12.00
C TRP A 486 13.38 -5.59 -12.62
N SER A 487 13.36 -5.46 -13.95
CA SER A 487 12.15 -5.09 -14.70
C SER A 487 12.27 -5.65 -16.11
N ASP A 488 12.24 -6.98 -16.22
CA ASP A 488 12.23 -7.75 -17.47
C ASP A 488 13.41 -7.53 -18.43
N GLY A 489 14.53 -6.97 -17.94
CA GLY A 489 15.69 -6.58 -18.74
C GLY A 489 15.69 -5.12 -19.19
N ALA A 490 14.70 -4.31 -18.82
CA ALA A 490 14.67 -2.88 -19.13
C ALA A 490 15.84 -2.12 -18.48
N THR A 491 16.59 -1.41 -19.31
CA THR A 491 17.56 -0.39 -18.90
C THR A 491 16.83 0.84 -18.36
N LYS A 492 17.49 1.59 -17.46
CA LYS A 492 16.83 2.61 -16.64
C LYS A 492 17.71 3.85 -16.48
N GLU A 493 17.29 4.95 -17.07
CA GLU A 493 17.88 6.29 -16.92
C GLU A 493 17.12 7.03 -15.81
N ARG A 494 17.82 7.76 -14.93
CA ARG A 494 17.22 8.35 -13.73
C ARG A 494 17.71 9.76 -13.48
N TYR A 495 16.80 10.62 -13.03
CA TYR A 495 17.09 12.02 -12.76
C TYR A 495 16.30 12.54 -11.55
N ILE A 496 16.80 13.60 -10.93
CA ILE A 496 16.15 14.33 -9.84
C ILE A 496 15.93 15.78 -10.32
N ALA A 497 14.69 16.22 -10.38
CA ALA A 497 14.32 17.61 -10.57
C ALA A 497 14.00 18.24 -9.19
N LEU A 498 14.97 18.94 -8.62
CA LEU A 498 14.80 19.70 -7.37
C LEU A 498 14.33 21.13 -7.71
N PRO A 499 13.18 21.59 -7.23
CA PRO A 499 12.70 22.94 -7.51
C PRO A 499 13.54 23.99 -6.77
N GLY A 500 13.92 25.05 -7.50
CA GLY A 500 14.59 26.22 -6.92
C GLY A 500 15.89 25.86 -6.18
N GLU A 501 16.11 26.51 -5.04
CA GLU A 501 17.24 26.25 -4.13
C GLU A 501 16.98 25.07 -3.16
N GLY A 502 15.92 24.29 -3.36
CA GLY A 502 15.51 23.18 -2.48
C GLY A 502 16.63 22.18 -2.18
N LYS A 503 16.60 21.59 -0.99
CA LYS A 503 17.68 20.75 -0.46
C LYS A 503 17.18 19.38 -0.01
N ILE A 504 18.06 18.39 -0.06
CA ILE A 504 17.81 17.01 0.32
C ILE A 504 18.22 16.79 1.79
N GLY A 505 17.31 16.30 2.61
CA GLY A 505 17.63 15.80 3.95
C GLY A 505 18.33 14.45 3.85
N PHE A 506 19.66 14.43 3.98
CA PHE A 506 20.46 13.21 3.88
C PHE A 506 20.26 12.29 5.09
N SER A 507 20.32 10.97 4.84
CA SER A 507 20.42 9.96 5.89
C SER A 507 21.26 8.77 5.42
N GLU A 508 22.05 8.22 6.35
CA GLU A 508 22.81 6.97 6.16
C GLU A 508 21.98 5.73 6.51
N LYS A 509 21.06 5.87 7.47
CA LYS A 509 20.32 4.76 8.12
C LYS A 509 18.85 4.71 7.74
N SER A 510 18.37 5.70 7.01
CA SER A 510 16.97 5.85 6.59
C SER A 510 16.91 6.49 5.21
N PHE A 511 15.70 6.75 4.75
CA PHE A 511 15.42 7.33 3.44
C PHE A 511 15.77 8.82 3.42
N TRP A 512 16.10 9.35 2.25
CA TRP A 512 16.34 10.78 2.07
C TRP A 512 15.03 11.54 2.02
N LYS A 513 15.01 12.76 2.56
CA LYS A 513 13.88 13.69 2.46
C LYS A 513 14.10 14.67 1.33
N PHE A 514 13.02 15.06 0.65
CA PHE A 514 13.06 15.97 -0.49
C PHE A 514 12.10 17.14 -0.26
N PRO A 515 12.35 18.31 -0.88
CA PRO A 515 11.46 19.46 -0.79
C PRO A 515 10.23 19.29 -1.67
N GLU A 516 9.15 19.97 -1.29
CA GLU A 516 7.89 20.08 -2.04
C GLU A 516 8.10 20.35 -3.54
N HIS A 517 7.28 19.74 -4.39
CA HIS A 517 7.36 19.77 -5.87
C HIS A 517 8.63 19.15 -6.48
N THR A 518 9.35 18.29 -5.73
CA THR A 518 10.41 17.45 -6.32
C THR A 518 9.81 16.42 -7.28
N VAL A 519 10.44 16.25 -8.45
CA VAL A 519 10.11 15.15 -9.37
C VAL A 519 11.28 14.19 -9.52
N LEU A 520 11.08 12.92 -9.20
CA LEU A 520 12.00 11.83 -9.55
C LEU A 520 11.59 11.25 -10.90
N ILE A 521 12.51 11.30 -11.87
CA ILE A 521 12.27 10.89 -13.26
C ILE A 521 12.98 9.56 -13.51
N LYS A 522 12.31 8.62 -14.17
CA LYS A 522 12.87 7.31 -14.52
C LYS A 522 12.37 6.84 -15.90
N THR A 523 13.23 6.88 -16.90
CA THR A 523 12.93 6.36 -18.25
C THR A 523 13.37 4.90 -18.35
N PHE A 524 12.46 4.04 -18.78
CA PHE A 524 12.66 2.61 -19.01
C PHE A 524 12.79 2.35 -20.51
N SER A 525 13.85 1.65 -20.89
CA SER A 525 14.22 1.40 -22.29
C SER A 525 14.57 -0.06 -22.53
N HIS A 526 14.02 -0.65 -23.59
CA HIS A 526 14.21 -2.05 -23.99
C HIS A 526 14.93 -2.15 -25.34
N ASP A 527 15.80 -3.15 -25.47
CA ASP A 527 16.41 -3.51 -26.75
C ASP A 527 15.38 -4.32 -27.58
N VAL A 528 15.01 -3.83 -28.78
CA VAL A 528 14.07 -4.52 -29.68
C VAL A 528 14.69 -5.80 -30.27
N VAL A 529 16.02 -5.86 -30.33
CA VAL A 529 16.82 -7.07 -30.57
C VAL A 529 17.74 -7.22 -29.35
N GLU A 530 17.52 -8.28 -28.57
CA GLU A 530 18.14 -8.47 -27.25
C GLU A 530 19.68 -8.50 -27.37
N GLY A 531 20.36 -7.65 -26.59
CA GLY A 531 21.81 -7.45 -26.66
C GLY A 531 22.30 -6.48 -27.74
N GLU A 532 21.47 -6.05 -28.69
CA GLU A 532 21.81 -5.00 -29.66
C GLU A 532 21.31 -3.63 -29.18
N SER A 533 22.13 -2.91 -28.42
CA SER A 533 21.80 -1.58 -27.87
C SER A 533 21.43 -0.52 -28.92
N VAL A 534 21.82 -0.70 -30.19
CA VAL A 534 21.41 0.15 -31.33
C VAL A 534 19.93 -0.03 -31.72
N SER A 535 19.28 -1.08 -31.23
CA SER A 535 17.86 -1.37 -31.42
C SER A 535 16.96 -0.82 -30.29
N ARG A 536 17.56 -0.14 -29.30
CA ARG A 536 16.88 0.32 -28.10
C ARG A 536 15.73 1.28 -28.40
N LYS A 537 14.59 1.05 -27.74
CA LYS A 537 13.47 1.98 -27.64
C LYS A 537 13.14 2.29 -26.19
N ARG A 538 12.82 3.55 -25.90
CA ARG A 538 12.11 4.00 -24.70
C ARG A 538 10.68 3.45 -24.74
N ILE A 539 10.23 2.95 -23.60
CA ILE A 539 8.92 2.32 -23.40
C ILE A 539 8.05 3.16 -22.46
N GLU A 540 8.61 3.52 -21.32
CA GLU A 540 7.93 4.25 -20.25
C GLU A 540 8.84 5.34 -19.70
N THR A 541 8.31 6.54 -19.45
CA THR A 541 8.91 7.45 -18.46
C THR A 541 7.97 7.54 -17.27
N ARG A 542 8.48 7.16 -16.09
CA ARG A 542 7.75 7.27 -14.83
C ARG A 542 8.26 8.47 -14.05
N LEU A 543 7.34 9.31 -13.62
CA LEU A 543 7.56 10.42 -12.71
C LEU A 543 7.04 10.01 -11.32
N LEU A 544 7.75 10.40 -10.28
CA LEU A 544 7.23 10.44 -8.91
C LEU A 544 7.29 11.90 -8.48
N LEU A 545 6.12 12.54 -8.31
CA LEU A 545 5.98 13.93 -7.87
C LEU A 545 5.73 13.94 -6.35
N LEU A 546 6.45 14.79 -5.62
CA LEU A 546 6.11 15.14 -4.24
C LEU A 546 5.21 16.37 -4.26
N GLU A 547 3.96 16.25 -3.85
CA GLU A 547 3.01 17.36 -3.77
C GLU A 547 2.08 17.24 -2.56
N GLN A 548 1.89 18.35 -1.85
CA GLN A 548 1.20 18.44 -0.56
C GLN A 548 1.79 17.48 0.51
N GLY A 549 3.09 17.22 0.42
CA GLY A 549 3.80 16.29 1.31
C GLY A 549 3.69 14.81 0.93
N GLU A 550 2.88 14.45 -0.07
CA GLU A 550 2.67 13.07 -0.53
C GLU A 550 3.32 12.79 -1.89
N TRP A 551 3.72 11.53 -2.11
CA TRP A 551 4.32 11.11 -3.39
C TRP A 551 3.28 10.48 -4.32
N VAL A 552 3.20 10.94 -5.57
CA VAL A 552 2.27 10.43 -6.59
C VAL A 552 3.02 9.98 -7.85
N GLY A 553 2.73 8.76 -8.32
CA GLY A 553 3.45 8.12 -9.44
C GLY A 553 2.72 8.21 -10.78
N TYR A 554 3.26 8.96 -11.75
CA TYR A 554 2.71 9.14 -13.10
C TYR A 554 3.51 8.37 -14.15
N SER A 555 2.86 7.56 -14.97
CA SER A 555 3.48 6.80 -16.07
C SER A 555 3.13 7.41 -17.43
N TYR A 556 4.12 7.61 -18.29
CA TYR A 556 3.95 8.08 -19.68
C TYR A 556 4.42 6.99 -20.66
N GLU A 557 3.57 6.60 -21.60
CA GLU A 557 3.81 5.60 -22.66
C GLU A 557 4.44 6.25 -23.89
N TRP A 558 5.65 5.81 -24.27
CA TRP A 558 6.38 6.34 -25.43
C TRP A 558 5.75 5.92 -26.76
N ASN A 559 5.72 6.84 -27.73
CA ASN A 559 5.24 6.53 -29.07
C ASN A 559 6.26 5.73 -29.90
N ASP A 560 5.78 5.11 -30.97
CA ASP A 560 6.59 4.25 -31.84
C ASP A 560 7.69 5.03 -32.58
N GLU A 561 7.44 6.30 -32.88
CA GLU A 561 8.35 7.28 -33.47
C GLU A 561 9.45 7.76 -32.52
N GLN A 562 9.34 7.46 -31.21
CA GLN A 562 10.26 7.87 -30.14
C GLN A 562 10.41 9.39 -29.98
N SER A 563 9.40 10.15 -30.41
CA SER A 563 9.39 11.61 -30.40
C SER A 563 8.79 12.22 -29.14
N ASP A 564 7.85 11.52 -28.50
CA ASP A 564 7.15 11.94 -27.29
C ASP A 564 6.55 10.72 -26.55
N ALA A 565 5.99 10.94 -25.37
CA ALA A 565 5.22 9.95 -24.62
C ALA A 565 3.94 10.57 -24.05
N THR A 566 2.86 9.77 -23.98
CA THR A 566 1.53 10.21 -23.53
C THR A 566 1.21 9.63 -22.15
N LEU A 567 0.56 10.43 -21.30
CA LEU A 567 0.16 10.03 -19.95
C LEU A 567 -0.78 8.81 -19.98
N VAL A 568 -0.46 7.79 -19.17
CA VAL A 568 -1.30 6.60 -18.95
C VAL A 568 -2.37 6.93 -17.90
N SER A 569 -3.59 6.41 -18.11
CA SER A 569 -4.73 6.62 -17.22
C SER A 569 -4.51 6.10 -15.80
N ARG A 570 -5.37 6.53 -14.87
CA ARG A 570 -5.26 6.25 -13.44
C ARG A 570 -5.20 4.76 -13.10
N GLU A 571 -5.90 3.93 -13.87
CA GLU A 571 -6.01 2.47 -13.72
C GLU A 571 -4.78 1.70 -14.21
N GLY A 572 -3.81 2.37 -14.85
CA GLY A 572 -2.68 1.73 -15.51
C GLY A 572 -3.10 0.94 -16.74
N VAL A 573 -2.13 0.42 -17.51
CA VAL A 573 -2.44 -0.31 -18.73
C VAL A 573 -1.43 -1.40 -19.07
N ASP A 574 -1.92 -2.48 -19.66
CA ASP A 574 -1.08 -3.52 -20.23
C ASP A 574 -0.75 -3.22 -21.70
N ARG A 575 0.50 -3.51 -22.09
CA ARG A 575 0.97 -3.54 -23.47
C ARG A 575 1.74 -4.81 -23.77
N GLN A 576 1.82 -5.13 -25.06
CA GLN A 576 2.66 -6.19 -25.60
C GLN A 576 3.60 -5.59 -26.63
N PHE A 577 4.89 -5.83 -26.45
CA PHE A 577 5.95 -5.47 -27.38
C PHE A 577 6.56 -6.74 -27.98
N VAL A 578 7.15 -6.65 -29.18
CA VAL A 578 7.87 -7.78 -29.77
C VAL A 578 9.36 -7.53 -29.65
N VAL A 579 10.06 -8.38 -28.91
CA VAL A 579 11.52 -8.38 -28.81
C VAL A 579 12.08 -9.59 -29.57
N GLN A 580 13.24 -9.42 -30.21
CA GLN A 580 13.93 -10.51 -30.90
C GLN A 580 15.02 -11.10 -30.00
N VAL A 581 14.96 -12.41 -29.77
CA VAL A 581 15.85 -13.17 -28.89
C VAL A 581 16.44 -14.31 -29.71
N ASP A 582 17.77 -14.35 -29.87
CA ASP A 582 18.50 -15.35 -30.67
C ASP A 582 17.92 -15.59 -32.09
N GLY A 583 17.37 -14.53 -32.71
CA GLY A 583 16.73 -14.61 -34.04
C GLY A 583 15.29 -15.17 -34.04
N THR A 584 14.70 -15.39 -32.87
CA THR A 584 13.28 -15.71 -32.67
C THR A 584 12.52 -14.50 -32.11
N GLN A 585 11.20 -14.46 -32.23
CA GLN A 585 10.37 -13.40 -31.66
C GLN A 585 9.75 -13.84 -30.33
N ARG A 586 9.86 -13.00 -29.30
CA ARG A 586 9.21 -13.14 -27.98
C ARG A 586 8.23 -11.99 -27.80
N GLU A 587 7.01 -12.28 -27.37
CA GLU A 587 6.09 -11.26 -26.85
C GLU A 587 6.54 -10.87 -25.44
N GLN A 588 6.88 -9.58 -25.26
CA GLN A 588 7.20 -8.98 -23.99
C GLN A 588 5.98 -8.21 -23.49
N LYS A 589 5.36 -8.70 -22.40
CA LYS A 589 4.31 -7.93 -21.71
C LYS A 589 4.95 -6.82 -20.88
N TRP A 590 4.35 -5.64 -20.87
CA TRP A 590 4.67 -4.54 -19.96
C TRP A 590 3.40 -4.07 -19.26
N ARG A 591 3.48 -3.86 -17.94
CA ARG A 591 2.43 -3.22 -17.14
C ARG A 591 2.89 -1.81 -16.84
N PHE A 592 2.23 -0.82 -17.44
CA PHE A 592 2.27 0.55 -16.94
C PHE A 592 1.42 0.58 -15.67
N PRO A 593 1.99 0.85 -14.49
CA PRO A 593 1.26 0.77 -13.24
C PRO A 593 0.16 1.84 -13.16
N SER A 594 -0.92 1.48 -12.47
CA SER A 594 -1.91 2.41 -11.95
C SER A 594 -1.28 3.36 -10.93
N ARG A 595 -1.98 4.45 -10.58
CA ARG A 595 -1.51 5.34 -9.49
C ARG A 595 -1.36 4.57 -8.17
N ALA A 596 -2.28 3.66 -7.86
CA ALA A 596 -2.23 2.82 -6.66
C ALA A 596 -1.13 1.73 -6.73
N GLU A 597 -0.89 1.11 -7.89
CA GLU A 597 0.20 0.14 -8.09
C GLU A 597 1.59 0.77 -7.94
N CYS A 598 1.75 2.08 -8.24
CA CYS A 598 2.97 2.79 -7.88
C CYS A 598 3.18 2.80 -6.35
N MET A 599 2.14 3.11 -5.59
CA MET A 599 2.19 3.23 -4.13
C MET A 599 2.26 1.87 -3.39
N LEU A 600 1.98 0.76 -4.07
CA LEU A 600 2.23 -0.59 -3.56
C LEU A 600 3.71 -0.81 -3.18
N CYS A 601 4.64 -0.31 -4.00
CA CYS A 601 6.07 -0.34 -3.70
C CYS A 601 6.57 0.97 -3.06
N HIS A 602 6.01 2.12 -3.44
CA HIS A 602 6.38 3.42 -2.90
C HIS A 602 5.66 3.71 -1.57
N ALA A 603 5.70 2.76 -0.63
CA ALA A 603 5.00 2.85 0.66
C ALA A 603 5.84 3.52 1.77
N ARG A 604 5.18 3.94 2.86
CA ARG A 604 5.81 4.58 4.04
C ARG A 604 6.95 3.77 4.64
N ALA A 605 6.82 2.44 4.71
CA ALA A 605 7.86 1.55 5.26
C ALA A 605 9.16 1.56 4.42
N ALA A 606 9.03 1.74 3.10
CA ALA A 606 10.14 1.98 2.17
C ALA A 606 10.45 3.49 1.98
N GLY A 607 9.92 4.35 2.86
CA GLY A 607 10.10 5.80 2.82
C GLY A 607 9.67 6.46 1.52
N PHE A 608 8.72 5.87 0.79
CA PHE A 608 8.20 6.31 -0.51
C PHE A 608 9.21 6.38 -1.68
N ILE A 609 10.52 6.26 -1.43
CA ILE A 609 11.55 6.65 -2.41
C ILE A 609 12.51 5.49 -2.70
N LEU A 610 12.30 4.87 -3.87
CA LEU A 610 13.03 3.68 -4.28
C LEU A 610 14.21 4.03 -5.21
N GLY A 611 15.43 3.97 -4.65
CA GLY A 611 16.67 4.17 -5.40
C GLY A 611 17.62 5.20 -4.78
N PRO A 612 17.25 6.49 -4.65
CA PRO A 612 18.18 7.52 -4.15
C PRO A 612 18.28 7.52 -2.61
N HIS A 613 19.02 6.55 -2.07
CA HIS A 613 19.48 6.49 -0.67
C HIS A 613 20.99 6.20 -0.63
N GLY A 614 21.64 6.46 0.52
CA GLY A 614 23.10 6.40 0.68
C GLY A 614 23.78 5.18 0.02
N PRO A 615 23.44 3.94 0.42
CA PRO A 615 24.05 2.73 -0.15
C PRO A 615 23.91 2.55 -1.68
N GLN A 616 22.81 2.98 -2.27
CA GLN A 616 22.61 2.93 -3.73
C GLN A 616 23.37 4.06 -4.46
N MET A 617 23.42 5.24 -3.84
CA MET A 617 23.99 6.46 -4.42
C MET A 617 25.51 6.56 -4.26
N ASN A 618 26.10 5.83 -3.31
CA ASN A 618 27.53 5.77 -3.09
C ASN A 618 28.25 4.97 -4.20
N ARG A 619 28.43 5.62 -5.34
CA ARG A 619 29.11 5.11 -6.54
C ARG A 619 29.57 6.24 -7.43
N ASP A 620 30.46 5.90 -8.35
CA ASP A 620 30.87 6.80 -9.43
C ASP A 620 29.77 6.86 -10.52
N HIS A 621 29.60 8.05 -11.09
CA HIS A 621 28.68 8.34 -12.18
C HIS A 621 29.36 9.22 -13.23
N ASP A 622 28.99 9.03 -14.50
CA ASP A 622 29.54 9.78 -15.62
C ASP A 622 28.65 10.98 -15.99
N TYR A 623 29.06 12.16 -15.54
CA TYR A 623 28.41 13.44 -15.82
C TYR A 623 28.92 14.03 -17.14
N GLY A 624 28.77 13.30 -18.25
CA GLY A 624 29.09 13.81 -19.59
C GLY A 624 30.59 13.82 -19.94
N GLY A 625 31.36 12.87 -19.40
CA GLY A 625 32.81 12.78 -19.50
C GLY A 625 33.55 13.18 -18.23
N ALA A 626 32.83 13.61 -17.19
CA ALA A 626 33.35 13.86 -15.85
C ALA A 626 32.86 12.76 -14.89
N VAL A 627 33.73 11.80 -14.58
CA VAL A 627 33.43 10.69 -13.66
C VAL A 627 33.84 11.08 -12.24
N GLU A 628 32.89 11.07 -11.31
CA GLU A 628 33.07 11.39 -9.89
C GLU A 628 32.02 10.65 -9.05
N ASN A 629 32.27 10.47 -7.75
CA ASN A 629 31.29 9.88 -6.83
C ASN A 629 30.08 10.81 -6.65
N GLN A 630 28.86 10.28 -6.77
CA GLN A 630 27.64 11.08 -6.75
C GLN A 630 27.46 11.84 -5.42
N LEU A 631 27.84 11.24 -4.28
CA LEU A 631 27.76 11.90 -2.98
C LEU A 631 28.78 13.05 -2.86
N THR A 632 29.97 12.90 -3.45
CA THR A 632 30.95 13.99 -3.59
C THR A 632 30.37 15.14 -4.42
N VAL A 633 29.76 14.86 -5.57
CA VAL A 633 29.12 15.88 -6.41
C VAL A 633 27.98 16.58 -5.66
N TYR A 634 27.13 15.84 -4.95
CA TYR A 634 26.00 16.42 -4.21
C TYR A 634 26.47 17.29 -3.04
N LYS A 635 27.56 16.90 -2.35
CA LYS A 635 28.28 17.70 -1.34
C LYS A 635 28.86 18.98 -1.94
N GLN A 636 29.53 18.90 -3.09
CA GLN A 636 30.12 20.06 -3.79
C GLN A 636 29.08 21.05 -4.31
N LEU A 637 27.95 20.56 -4.83
CA LEU A 637 26.84 21.36 -5.34
C LEU A 637 25.94 21.94 -4.24
N GLY A 638 26.18 21.62 -2.96
CA GLY A 638 25.39 22.10 -1.83
C GLY A 638 23.94 21.60 -1.83
N LEU A 639 23.71 20.38 -2.33
CA LEU A 639 22.37 19.80 -2.47
C LEU A 639 21.77 19.29 -1.15
N PHE A 640 22.60 19.01 -0.14
CA PHE A 640 22.12 18.53 1.17
C PHE A 640 21.78 19.70 2.12
N GLU A 641 20.77 19.48 2.97
CA GLU A 641 20.38 20.37 4.07
C GLU A 641 21.57 20.65 4.98
N GLU A 642 22.10 19.57 5.57
CA GLU A 642 23.32 19.53 6.36
C GLU A 642 24.51 19.04 5.51
N PRO A 643 25.75 19.52 5.74
CA PRO A 643 26.93 19.02 5.04
C PRO A 643 27.20 17.54 5.33
N LEU A 644 27.60 16.79 4.31
CA LEU A 644 28.05 15.40 4.48
C LEU A 644 29.36 15.37 5.29
N GLU A 645 29.30 14.93 6.55
CA GLU A 645 30.45 14.95 7.48
C GLU A 645 31.54 13.95 7.08
N GLN A 646 31.14 12.73 6.70
CA GLN A 646 32.04 11.65 6.27
C GLN A 646 32.42 11.78 4.79
N GLU A 647 33.51 11.12 4.39
CA GLU A 647 33.84 10.97 2.97
C GLU A 647 33.15 9.72 2.40
N PRO A 648 32.74 9.70 1.11
CA PRO A 648 31.99 8.56 0.54
C PRO A 648 32.70 7.21 0.63
N SER A 649 34.04 7.19 0.78
CA SER A 649 34.81 5.96 1.05
C SER A 649 34.53 5.31 2.41
N GLU A 650 33.97 6.05 3.35
CA GLU A 650 33.66 5.60 4.72
C GLU A 650 32.19 5.14 4.85
N LEU A 651 31.34 5.55 3.91
CA LEU A 651 29.92 5.22 3.87
C LEU A 651 29.66 3.82 3.30
N ALA A 652 28.58 3.18 3.78
CA ALA A 652 28.10 1.93 3.22
C ALA A 652 27.72 2.07 1.73
N LYS A 653 27.83 0.97 0.98
CA LYS A 653 27.38 0.87 -0.41
C LYS A 653 26.86 -0.54 -0.74
N LEU A 654 25.86 -0.60 -1.62
CA LEU A 654 25.52 -1.84 -2.32
C LEU A 654 26.57 -2.15 -3.40
N VAL A 655 26.51 -3.35 -3.96
CA VAL A 655 27.26 -3.75 -5.15
C VAL A 655 26.31 -4.12 -6.28
N ASP A 656 26.79 -4.10 -7.52
CA ASP A 656 26.02 -4.60 -8.67
C ASP A 656 25.81 -6.13 -8.53
N PRO A 657 24.57 -6.64 -8.46
CA PRO A 657 24.29 -8.07 -8.35
C PRO A 657 24.87 -8.90 -9.50
N TYR A 658 25.09 -8.30 -10.67
CA TYR A 658 25.54 -8.99 -11.87
C TYR A 658 27.06 -8.87 -12.13
N ASP A 659 27.79 -8.09 -11.32
CA ASP A 659 29.26 -8.02 -11.38
C ASP A 659 29.90 -9.22 -10.66
N GLU A 660 30.26 -10.25 -11.44
CA GLU A 660 30.91 -11.47 -10.94
C GLU A 660 32.28 -11.25 -10.27
N SER A 661 32.86 -10.04 -10.33
CA SER A 661 34.08 -9.71 -9.58
C SER A 661 33.83 -9.34 -8.12
N GLN A 662 32.58 -9.08 -7.74
CA GLN A 662 32.17 -8.77 -6.37
C GLN A 662 31.91 -10.04 -5.54
N ASP A 663 31.95 -9.90 -4.22
CA ASP A 663 31.59 -10.97 -3.30
C ASP A 663 30.14 -11.47 -3.50
N LEU A 664 29.95 -12.80 -3.50
CA LEU A 664 28.67 -13.44 -3.79
C LEU A 664 27.59 -13.09 -2.75
N ASN A 665 27.96 -12.96 -1.47
CA ASN A 665 27.02 -12.58 -0.43
C ASN A 665 26.61 -11.11 -0.55
N ALA A 666 27.56 -10.21 -0.83
CA ALA A 666 27.27 -8.80 -1.10
C ALA A 666 26.34 -8.63 -2.32
N ARG A 667 26.55 -9.38 -3.40
CA ARG A 667 25.70 -9.39 -4.60
C ARG A 667 24.28 -9.87 -4.29
N ALA A 668 24.15 -11.01 -3.59
CA ALA A 668 22.87 -11.56 -3.18
C ALA A 668 22.10 -10.60 -2.24
N ARG A 669 22.78 -10.03 -1.24
CA ARG A 669 22.20 -9.02 -0.34
C ARG A 669 21.73 -7.76 -1.10
N SER A 670 22.53 -7.26 -2.04
CA SER A 670 22.17 -6.10 -2.86
C SER A 670 20.96 -6.35 -3.78
N TYR A 671 20.82 -7.59 -4.28
CA TYR A 671 19.64 -8.04 -5.02
C TYR A 671 18.39 -8.09 -4.14
N LEU A 672 18.48 -8.69 -2.95
CA LEU A 672 17.36 -8.79 -2.01
C LEU A 672 16.91 -7.41 -1.51
N ASP A 673 17.85 -6.50 -1.23
CA ASP A 673 17.54 -5.11 -0.88
C ASP A 673 16.74 -4.43 -2.01
N SER A 674 17.23 -4.52 -3.25
CA SER A 674 16.65 -3.81 -4.39
C SER A 674 15.34 -4.40 -4.94
N ASN A 675 15.07 -5.69 -4.71
CA ASN A 675 13.91 -6.39 -5.28
C ASN A 675 12.89 -6.86 -4.23
N CYS A 676 13.27 -6.94 -2.95
CA CYS A 676 12.45 -7.57 -1.91
C CYS A 676 12.32 -6.71 -0.63
N ALA A 677 13.38 -6.05 -0.16
CA ALA A 677 13.32 -5.25 1.08
C ALA A 677 12.35 -4.06 1.03
N ILE A 678 11.87 -3.69 -0.16
CA ILE A 678 10.78 -2.72 -0.33
C ILE A 678 9.53 -3.12 0.48
N CYS A 679 9.24 -4.43 0.57
CA CYS A 679 8.10 -4.97 1.34
C CYS A 679 8.56 -5.86 2.51
N HIS A 680 9.71 -6.52 2.39
CA HIS A 680 10.27 -7.40 3.42
C HIS A 680 11.20 -6.63 4.37
N VAL A 681 10.63 -5.68 5.09
CA VAL A 681 11.24 -4.94 6.22
C VAL A 681 10.23 -4.85 7.35
N VAL A 682 10.66 -4.42 8.54
CA VAL A 682 9.74 -4.11 9.65
C VAL A 682 8.63 -3.16 9.18
N ALA A 683 7.37 -3.58 9.36
CA ALA A 683 6.16 -2.90 8.89
C ALA A 683 6.03 -2.72 7.34
N GLY A 684 6.75 -3.49 6.53
CA GLY A 684 6.72 -3.40 5.06
C GLY A 684 5.60 -4.15 4.33
N GLY A 685 4.78 -4.95 5.03
CA GLY A 685 3.67 -5.71 4.42
C GLY A 685 4.09 -6.87 3.49
N GLY A 686 5.33 -7.34 3.58
CA GLY A 686 5.85 -8.45 2.77
C GLY A 686 5.40 -9.86 3.20
N ASN A 687 4.53 -9.98 4.20
CA ASN A 687 3.98 -11.25 4.70
C ASN A 687 5.03 -12.36 4.98
N SER A 688 6.04 -12.02 5.76
CA SER A 688 7.03 -12.97 6.26
C SER A 688 7.79 -12.30 7.38
N GLN A 689 8.09 -13.03 8.45
CA GLN A 689 8.82 -12.50 9.63
C GLN A 689 10.32 -12.28 9.34
N ILE A 690 10.69 -11.88 8.12
CA ILE A 690 12.06 -11.65 7.67
C ILE A 690 12.27 -10.16 7.40
N ASP A 691 13.49 -9.70 7.66
CA ASP A 691 13.94 -8.35 7.33
C ASP A 691 15.09 -8.45 6.33
N LEU A 692 14.91 -7.91 5.12
CA LEU A 692 15.86 -7.99 4.02
C LEU A 692 16.62 -6.68 3.78
N ALA A 693 16.46 -5.67 4.64
CA ALA A 693 17.24 -4.45 4.54
C ALA A 693 18.75 -4.75 4.54
N PHE A 694 19.50 -4.12 3.63
CA PHE A 694 20.93 -4.39 3.45
C PHE A 694 21.79 -4.24 4.71
N ASN A 695 21.36 -3.43 5.69
CA ASN A 695 22.09 -3.16 6.92
C ASN A 695 21.90 -4.22 8.02
N LYS A 696 21.23 -5.34 7.73
CA LYS A 696 20.93 -6.41 8.70
C LYS A 696 21.91 -7.56 8.63
N GLU A 697 22.35 -8.01 9.80
CA GLU A 697 23.15 -9.24 9.93
C GLU A 697 22.29 -10.50 9.67
N ASP A 698 22.93 -11.61 9.31
CA ASP A 698 22.23 -12.86 8.94
C ASP A 698 21.19 -13.31 9.99
N ALA A 699 21.51 -13.17 11.28
CA ALA A 699 20.60 -13.51 12.38
C ALA A 699 19.41 -12.55 12.55
N GLU A 700 19.57 -11.28 12.19
CA GLU A 700 18.51 -10.25 12.25
C GLU A 700 17.56 -10.34 11.06
N THR A 701 17.95 -11.07 10.00
CA THR A 701 17.11 -11.24 8.81
C THR A 701 16.06 -12.35 8.94
N PHE A 702 16.19 -13.25 9.92
CA PHE A 702 15.26 -14.35 10.22
C PHE A 702 14.88 -15.28 9.03
N MET A 703 15.59 -15.18 7.90
CA MET A 703 15.26 -15.89 6.65
C MET A 703 15.88 -17.28 6.53
N PHE A 704 16.98 -17.54 7.24
CA PHE A 704 17.74 -18.78 7.11
C PHE A 704 17.18 -19.88 8.00
N ASP A 705 16.90 -21.03 7.39
CA ASP A 705 16.40 -22.26 8.02
C ASP A 705 15.05 -22.10 8.76
N ALA A 706 14.40 -20.94 8.62
CA ALA A 706 13.09 -20.63 9.16
C ALA A 706 11.97 -21.29 8.35
N GLN A 707 10.96 -21.83 9.03
CA GLN A 707 9.80 -22.46 8.39
C GLN A 707 8.89 -21.43 7.70
N PRO A 708 8.44 -21.66 6.45
CA PRO A 708 7.50 -20.78 5.79
C PRO A 708 6.09 -20.92 6.40
N HIS A 709 5.47 -19.79 6.72
CA HIS A 709 4.07 -19.74 7.21
C HIS A 709 3.02 -19.91 6.10
N HIS A 710 3.46 -19.93 4.85
CA HIS A 710 2.61 -19.91 3.64
C HIS A 710 2.55 -21.24 2.90
N ASP A 711 1.92 -21.18 1.72
CA ASP A 711 2.07 -22.19 0.70
C ASP A 711 3.53 -22.65 0.57
N ARG A 712 3.67 -23.97 0.60
CA ARG A 712 4.92 -24.72 0.57
C ARG A 712 5.29 -25.10 -0.86
N PHE A 713 4.44 -24.81 -1.84
CA PHE A 713 4.63 -25.11 -3.27
C PHE A 713 4.90 -26.60 -3.56
N GLY A 714 4.43 -27.49 -2.67
CA GLY A 714 4.70 -28.93 -2.72
C GLY A 714 6.13 -29.35 -2.35
N ILE A 715 6.96 -28.43 -1.85
CA ILE A 715 8.32 -28.69 -1.39
C ILE A 715 8.28 -29.49 -0.07
N GLU A 716 9.10 -30.53 0.03
CA GLU A 716 9.25 -31.35 1.24
C GLU A 716 10.24 -30.69 2.23
N ASP A 717 9.84 -30.61 3.50
CA ASP A 717 10.56 -29.90 4.58
C ASP A 717 11.13 -28.52 4.17
N PRO A 718 10.29 -27.57 3.71
CA PRO A 718 10.76 -26.30 3.16
C PRO A 718 11.25 -25.33 4.26
N ALA A 719 12.21 -24.49 3.91
CA ALA A 719 12.54 -23.28 4.65
C ALA A 719 12.38 -22.03 3.76
N ILE A 720 12.35 -20.83 4.34
CA ILE A 720 12.36 -19.58 3.59
C ILE A 720 13.62 -19.51 2.72
N VAL A 721 14.80 -19.68 3.34
CA VAL A 721 16.04 -20.10 2.68
C VAL A 721 16.65 -21.25 3.47
N ALA A 722 16.74 -22.45 2.88
CA ALA A 722 17.41 -23.60 3.48
C ALA A 722 18.91 -23.53 3.19
N SER A 723 19.72 -23.34 4.22
CA SER A 723 21.17 -23.16 4.12
C SER A 723 21.83 -24.41 3.52
N GLY A 724 22.51 -24.25 2.39
CA GLY A 724 23.13 -25.36 1.65
C GLY A 724 22.18 -26.18 0.77
N ASP A 725 20.87 -25.93 0.80
CA ASP A 725 19.86 -26.65 0.00
C ASP A 725 18.93 -25.68 -0.77
N PRO A 726 19.31 -25.30 -2.01
CA PRO A 726 18.49 -24.41 -2.84
C PRO A 726 17.12 -24.98 -3.19
N ASP A 727 16.95 -26.30 -3.28
CA ASP A 727 15.70 -26.91 -3.74
C ASP A 727 14.63 -26.99 -2.63
N ARG A 728 15.06 -26.87 -1.36
CA ARG A 728 14.19 -26.66 -0.19
C ARG A 728 13.84 -25.19 0.10
N SER A 729 14.38 -24.24 -0.67
CA SER A 729 14.29 -22.80 -0.40
C SER A 729 13.09 -22.14 -1.09
N VAL A 730 12.07 -21.75 -0.30
CA VAL A 730 10.85 -21.09 -0.81
C VAL A 730 11.15 -19.74 -1.47
N LEU A 731 12.09 -18.95 -0.94
CA LEU A 731 12.48 -17.68 -1.55
C LEU A 731 12.95 -17.89 -3.00
N LEU A 732 13.80 -18.91 -3.24
CA LEU A 732 14.31 -19.23 -4.57
C LEU A 732 13.18 -19.70 -5.51
N HIS A 733 12.23 -20.50 -5.01
CA HIS A 733 11.04 -20.88 -5.78
C HIS A 733 10.24 -19.65 -6.21
N ARG A 734 9.99 -18.71 -5.29
CA ARG A 734 9.17 -17.51 -5.57
C ARG A 734 9.81 -16.57 -6.59
N VAL A 735 11.14 -16.40 -6.61
CA VAL A 735 11.83 -15.57 -7.62
C VAL A 735 12.04 -16.30 -8.97
N SER A 736 11.84 -17.62 -9.02
CA SER A 736 11.99 -18.42 -10.24
C SER A 736 10.66 -18.76 -10.95
N THR A 737 9.54 -18.21 -10.48
CA THR A 737 8.21 -18.43 -11.08
C THR A 737 7.46 -17.13 -11.37
N LEU A 738 6.53 -17.20 -12.31
CA LEU A 738 5.56 -16.14 -12.63
C LEU A 738 4.12 -16.51 -12.21
N ASP A 739 3.94 -17.69 -11.61
CA ASP A 739 2.65 -18.20 -11.11
C ASP A 739 2.25 -17.59 -9.75
N LYS A 740 1.11 -17.99 -9.20
CA LYS A 740 0.64 -17.56 -7.87
C LYS A 740 1.73 -17.74 -6.81
N GLY A 741 2.04 -16.69 -6.07
CA GLY A 741 3.05 -16.69 -5.00
C GLY A 741 4.45 -16.22 -5.42
N ARG A 742 4.66 -15.93 -6.71
CA ARG A 742 5.84 -15.24 -7.28
C ARG A 742 6.32 -14.02 -6.46
N MET A 743 7.60 -13.71 -6.58
CA MET A 743 8.21 -12.47 -6.07
C MET A 743 9.18 -11.86 -7.10
N PRO A 744 9.15 -10.53 -7.36
CA PRO A 744 8.16 -9.57 -6.87
C PRO A 744 6.75 -9.83 -7.47
N PRO A 745 5.67 -9.42 -6.78
CA PRO A 745 4.30 -9.72 -7.21
C PRO A 745 3.83 -8.82 -8.37
N LEU A 746 4.48 -7.67 -8.59
CA LEU A 746 4.22 -6.74 -9.69
C LEU A 746 5.51 -6.40 -10.47
N ALA A 747 5.39 -5.47 -11.43
CA ALA A 747 6.47 -4.84 -12.20
C ALA A 747 7.34 -5.75 -13.10
N SER A 748 7.05 -7.04 -13.19
CA SER A 748 7.81 -8.00 -14.02
C SER A 748 6.93 -9.11 -14.60
N HIS A 749 7.26 -9.58 -15.80
CA HIS A 749 6.66 -10.71 -16.52
C HIS A 749 7.72 -11.70 -17.08
N VAL A 750 8.99 -11.53 -16.71
CA VAL A 750 10.11 -12.40 -17.12
C VAL A 750 10.94 -12.73 -15.88
N VAL A 751 11.24 -14.01 -15.68
CA VAL A 751 12.13 -14.47 -14.60
C VAL A 751 13.54 -13.92 -14.82
N ASP A 752 14.14 -13.36 -13.77
CA ASP A 752 15.56 -13.02 -13.80
C ASP A 752 16.42 -14.28 -13.64
N GLU A 753 16.68 -14.93 -14.76
CA GLU A 753 17.52 -16.12 -14.84
C GLU A 753 18.94 -15.90 -14.27
N ALA A 754 19.48 -14.66 -14.29
CA ALA A 754 20.79 -14.36 -13.74
C ALA A 754 20.74 -14.24 -12.21
N GLY A 755 19.79 -13.47 -11.68
CA GLY A 755 19.53 -13.37 -10.23
C GLY A 755 19.15 -14.71 -9.61
N VAL A 756 18.32 -15.53 -10.27
CA VAL A 756 17.96 -16.89 -9.82
C VAL A 756 19.20 -17.79 -9.73
N ARG A 757 20.10 -17.77 -10.71
CA ARG A 757 21.36 -18.53 -10.65
C ARG A 757 22.26 -18.05 -9.51
N MET A 758 22.45 -16.73 -9.38
CA MET A 758 23.25 -16.14 -8.31
C MET A 758 22.69 -16.49 -6.92
N LEU A 759 21.37 -16.40 -6.71
CA LEU A 759 20.74 -16.79 -5.45
C LEU A 759 20.85 -18.30 -5.19
N ARG A 760 20.71 -19.15 -6.21
CA ARG A 760 20.95 -20.60 -6.09
C ARG A 760 22.38 -20.92 -5.66
N GLU A 761 23.37 -20.28 -6.28
CA GLU A 761 24.79 -20.42 -5.92
C GLU A 761 25.08 -19.91 -4.51
N TRP A 762 24.52 -18.74 -4.16
CA TRP A 762 24.64 -18.15 -2.82
C TRP A 762 24.09 -19.11 -1.76
N ILE A 763 22.88 -19.63 -1.93
CA ILE A 763 22.24 -20.57 -0.98
C ILE A 763 23.04 -21.86 -0.85
N ALA A 764 23.49 -22.44 -1.97
CA ALA A 764 24.30 -23.67 -1.98
C ALA A 764 25.66 -23.49 -1.29
N GLY A 765 26.21 -22.28 -1.27
CA GLY A 765 27.46 -21.94 -0.60
C GLY A 765 27.35 -21.70 0.91
N ARG A 766 26.15 -21.70 1.49
CA ARG A 766 25.95 -21.45 2.93
C ARG A 766 26.12 -22.72 3.75
N GLU A 767 26.86 -22.62 4.85
CA GLU A 767 26.83 -23.65 5.90
C GLU A 767 25.48 -23.61 6.64
N PRO A 768 24.89 -24.76 7.01
CA PRO A 768 23.72 -24.79 7.87
C PRO A 768 23.97 -24.03 9.17
N LEU A 769 23.03 -23.18 9.58
CA LEU A 769 23.10 -22.58 10.91
C LEU A 769 23.12 -23.71 11.96
N PRO A 770 23.93 -23.60 13.03
CA PRO A 770 23.90 -24.58 14.10
C PRO A 770 22.47 -24.65 14.64
N THR A 771 21.84 -25.81 14.54
CA THR A 771 20.50 -26.05 15.06
C THR A 771 20.48 -25.60 16.52
N LYS A 772 19.67 -24.58 16.84
CA LYS A 772 19.29 -24.36 18.23
C LYS A 772 18.73 -25.68 18.73
N GLU A 773 19.37 -26.27 19.74
CA GLU A 773 18.78 -27.41 20.44
C GLU A 773 17.44 -26.91 20.97
N THR A 774 16.35 -27.45 20.44
CA THR A 774 15.02 -27.20 20.98
C THR A 774 15.02 -27.78 22.38
N GLU A 775 15.06 -26.92 23.40
CA GLU A 775 14.82 -27.32 24.79
C GLU A 775 13.41 -27.90 24.85
N SER A 776 13.35 -29.23 24.80
CA SER A 776 12.11 -29.99 24.84
C SER A 776 11.66 -30.14 26.29
N GLU A 777 11.19 -29.06 26.89
CA GLU A 777 10.46 -29.12 28.16
C GLU A 777 8.98 -28.76 27.94
N ALA A 778 8.23 -29.82 27.62
CA ALA A 778 6.88 -30.01 28.14
C ALA A 778 7.03 -30.76 29.48
N PRO A 779 6.13 -30.60 30.47
CA PRO A 779 4.72 -30.21 30.33
C PRO A 779 4.41 -28.74 30.63
#